data_AF-A0A933QE70-F1
#
_entry.id   AF-A0A933QE70-F1
#
_cell.length_a   1.000
_cell.length_b   1.000
_cell.length_c   1.000
_cell.angle_alpha   90.00
_cell.angle_beta   90.00
_cell.angle_gamma   90.00
#
_symmetry.space_group_name_H-M   'P 1'
#
loop_
_entity.id
_entity.type
_entity.pdbx_description
1 polymer ?
#
loop_
_entity_poly.entity_id
_entity_poly.type
_entity_poly.pdbx_seq_one_letter_code
_entity_poly.pdbx_strand_id
1 'polypeptide(L)'
;MCETAENKTYSLVTDPQQGTTGTGFDQLVSNVFLDPGLAGANDGKEIQVGAATANQLNQMIIEAAQAVGADADKVFTVDEVVRMNAYIRADAARLQKWTDLHGDDENDAETGYHLVQNDGSNVKYRGDNLLDTVEDGIYHMGFEICNGRFLNEDGNENATVQDVADWLTQFFTDRSTTGTGLDRVTDLVMADGGLDCKIPDRDIAAGADAADDMNHMLTDAIAATGVMGDGRISEQDVVALNTWLRADPARAEQWNQLHGDDEKDSETGFHLVQNDGASATYFGQNFVNTVADGIYHLGYEIKNGRVLNEDGNANAKVSDLADWLNYFMADQSTTGTGLDHIVDWIKEDRGLAHCTSAKDIVAGLDYADQLNHEIVDLIARTGAAADRWITVDEVAAMNTLIRSDAAALEEWTALHGDDEGSVETGYHLIQNDGANTDFMAENLADTVADGIYHMGFEICNGRFLNEDGNPNVAVADVATWLNLFYNEATIVNGDGGANALTGDERGEQINAGSGNDRVNAGTGDDLIYGGAGNDILAGEDGGDLVYGGSGNDQVSGGAGDDVFRVTGGLRKGFEGYDTYDGGAGSDSIVAYGDKVDIGMSSFVVGNGIEVIDVTAATNGARIVGDWRDNSLDFSAVEVRGNLSIETGGGKDNVVGTAGADTIVGGHGNDQLSGGGGNDLITGGGGRDVLIGGEGNDTFRVAGTGSKYFEGFDSYNGGNGQDVITAVGASVDLGLSEFSATNGIEQIDFTGVTGKGRILGDAADNSFDFSAVTIVGNASIDAGGGNDTLIGSSGNDIMLGSWGNDRLTGGAGNDQLTGGSGADTFAFGAGWGSDTVTDFRRGVDKLDLRDAGVNDLAALSITQAGGNTVIAFDGDQVVLQNVQTSTLTANDFIFA
;
A
#
# COMPACT_ATOMS: atom_id res chain seq x y z
N MET A 1 -18.98 28.80 -1.74
CA MET A 1 -17.56 28.56 -1.45
C MET A 1 -17.40 27.08 -1.69
N CYS A 2 -16.48 26.67 -2.55
CA CYS A 2 -16.12 25.26 -2.63
C CYS A 2 -15.32 25.01 -1.36
N GLU A 3 -15.86 24.21 -0.43
CA GLU A 3 -15.01 23.48 0.50
C GLU A 3 -14.00 22.73 -0.37
N THR A 4 -12.74 23.12 -0.29
CA THR A 4 -11.64 22.22 -0.63
C THR A 4 -11.77 21.05 0.32
N ALA A 5 -11.94 19.84 -0.21
CA ALA A 5 -11.90 18.65 0.62
C ALA A 5 -10.58 18.64 1.39
N GLU A 6 -10.67 18.64 2.72
CA GLU A 6 -9.50 18.57 3.60
C GLU A 6 -8.90 17.18 3.50
N ASN A 7 -7.59 17.12 3.31
CA ASN A 7 -6.83 15.89 3.51
C ASN A 7 -6.95 15.52 4.99
N LYS A 8 -7.13 14.24 5.31
CA LYS A 8 -7.32 13.80 6.69
C LYS A 8 -6.21 12.88 7.15
N THR A 9 -5.70 13.14 8.34
CA THR A 9 -4.69 12.31 9.01
C THR A 9 -5.33 11.62 10.21
N TYR A 10 -5.06 10.33 10.37
CA TYR A 10 -5.58 9.51 11.45
C TYR A 10 -4.43 8.76 12.11
N SER A 11 -4.37 8.74 13.44
CA SER A 11 -3.44 7.85 14.14
C SER A 11 -3.95 7.51 15.54
N LEU A 12 -3.59 6.32 16.02
CA LEU A 12 -3.91 5.93 17.39
C LEU A 12 -3.03 6.70 18.38
N VAL A 13 -3.60 7.09 19.51
CA VAL A 13 -2.82 7.66 20.61
C VAL A 13 -2.02 6.56 21.28
N THR A 14 -0.70 6.66 21.16
CA THR A 14 0.24 5.81 21.90
C THR A 14 0.64 6.50 23.21
N ASP A 15 0.58 5.78 24.33
CA ASP A 15 0.93 6.28 25.69
C ASP A 15 0.11 7.52 26.16
N PRO A 16 -1.20 7.37 26.41
CA PRO A 16 -2.04 8.49 26.84
C PRO A 16 -1.59 9.06 28.19
N GLN A 17 -1.39 10.38 28.25
CA GLN A 17 -0.96 11.05 29.47
C GLN A 17 -2.11 11.27 30.45
N GLN A 18 -2.02 10.70 31.64
CA GLN A 18 -3.02 10.97 32.67
C GLN A 18 -3.03 12.43 33.11
N GLY A 19 -4.21 12.92 33.47
CA GLY A 19 -4.37 14.18 34.18
C GLY A 19 -3.50 14.21 35.46
N THR A 20 -2.96 15.39 35.76
CA THR A 20 -1.96 15.55 36.84
C THR A 20 -2.42 16.43 37.98
N THR A 21 -3.68 16.83 37.96
CA THR A 21 -4.21 17.83 38.88
C THR A 21 -4.50 17.26 40.27
N GLY A 22 -4.73 15.95 40.37
CA GLY A 22 -5.17 15.29 41.60
C GLY A 22 -6.61 15.65 41.99
N THR A 23 -7.42 16.07 41.02
CA THR A 23 -8.83 16.45 41.16
C THR A 23 -9.66 15.71 40.11
N GLY A 24 -11.00 15.81 40.17
CA GLY A 24 -11.86 15.17 39.17
C GLY A 24 -11.64 15.67 37.73
N PHE A 25 -10.97 16.80 37.54
CA PHE A 25 -10.60 17.28 36.20
C PHE A 25 -9.65 16.33 35.46
N ASP A 26 -8.98 15.43 36.17
CA ASP A 26 -8.17 14.39 35.51
C ASP A 26 -9.04 13.45 34.66
N GLN A 27 -10.33 13.33 34.96
CA GLN A 27 -11.30 12.59 34.13
C GLN A 27 -11.57 13.29 32.79
N LEU A 28 -11.60 14.63 32.75
CA LEU A 28 -11.78 15.38 31.50
C LEU A 28 -10.62 15.08 30.54
N VAL A 29 -9.39 15.09 31.05
CA VAL A 29 -8.19 14.71 30.28
C VAL A 29 -8.27 13.26 29.80
N SER A 30 -8.70 12.34 30.66
CA SER A 30 -8.88 10.93 30.29
C SER A 30 -9.94 10.75 29.19
N ASN A 31 -11.05 11.49 29.24
CA ASN A 31 -12.11 11.42 28.24
C ASN A 31 -11.64 11.86 26.85
N VAL A 32 -10.70 12.80 26.76
CA VAL A 32 -10.08 13.16 25.47
C VAL A 32 -9.38 11.95 24.82
N PHE A 33 -8.72 11.09 25.60
CA PHE A 33 -8.04 9.91 25.07
C PHE A 33 -8.96 8.72 24.82
N LEU A 34 -10.01 8.58 25.62
CA LEU A 34 -10.92 7.45 25.57
C LEU A 34 -12.07 7.66 24.57
N ASP A 35 -12.29 8.88 24.08
CA ASP A 35 -13.36 9.17 23.13
C ASP A 35 -13.09 8.47 21.77
N PRO A 36 -13.89 7.45 21.41
CA PRO A 36 -13.63 6.69 20.20
C PRO A 36 -14.01 7.45 18.93
N GLY A 37 -14.89 8.45 19.03
CA GLY A 37 -15.21 9.34 17.92
C GLY A 37 -14.05 10.28 17.58
N LEU A 38 -13.40 10.83 18.62
CA LEU A 38 -12.21 11.65 18.45
C LEU A 38 -11.04 10.83 17.87
N ALA A 39 -10.82 9.62 18.39
CA ALA A 39 -9.81 8.69 17.89
C ALA A 39 -10.06 8.27 16.43
N GLY A 40 -11.33 8.21 16.02
CA GLY A 40 -11.75 7.88 14.67
C GLY A 40 -11.72 9.05 13.68
N ALA A 41 -11.47 10.27 14.14
CA ALA A 41 -11.58 11.48 13.34
C ALA A 41 -10.28 12.28 13.20
N ASN A 42 -9.28 12.05 14.08
CA ASN A 42 -8.09 12.90 14.20
C ASN A 42 -6.76 12.16 14.20
N ASP A 43 -5.69 12.94 14.08
CA ASP A 43 -4.34 12.50 14.39
C ASP A 43 -4.13 12.41 15.91
N GLY A 44 -3.67 11.27 16.41
CA GLY A 44 -3.30 11.07 17.80
C GLY A 44 -2.29 12.10 18.34
N LYS A 45 -1.47 12.72 17.48
CA LYS A 45 -0.58 13.85 17.85
C LYS A 45 -1.38 15.08 18.29
N GLU A 46 -2.47 15.39 17.60
CA GLU A 46 -3.37 16.51 17.94
C GLU A 46 -4.14 16.20 19.21
N ILE A 47 -4.64 14.96 19.37
CA ILE A 47 -5.29 14.49 20.60
C ILE A 47 -4.35 14.63 21.80
N GLN A 48 -3.08 14.23 21.67
CA GLN A 48 -2.08 14.39 22.74
C GLN A 48 -1.85 15.86 23.11
N VAL A 49 -1.77 16.76 22.13
CA VAL A 49 -1.58 18.19 22.38
C VAL A 49 -2.82 18.80 23.03
N GLY A 50 -4.03 18.49 22.53
CA GLY A 50 -5.29 18.95 23.10
C GLY A 50 -5.48 18.49 24.54
N ALA A 51 -5.24 17.21 24.83
CA ALA A 51 -5.31 16.67 26.19
C ALA A 51 -4.26 17.27 27.15
N ALA A 52 -3.01 17.43 26.68
CA ALA A 52 -1.96 18.08 27.47
C ALA A 52 -2.31 19.55 27.77
N THR A 53 -3.01 20.20 26.84
CA THR A 53 -3.47 21.57 26.97
C THR A 53 -4.65 21.70 27.92
N ALA A 54 -5.64 20.80 27.82
CA ALA A 54 -6.73 20.66 28.79
C ALA A 54 -6.18 20.46 30.22
N ASN A 55 -5.21 19.56 30.41
CA ASN A 55 -4.56 19.34 31.71
C ASN A 55 -3.90 20.63 32.26
N GLN A 56 -3.27 21.45 31.40
CA GLN A 56 -2.68 22.73 31.80
C GLN A 56 -3.75 23.78 32.15
N LEU A 57 -4.86 23.84 31.41
CA LEU A 57 -6.00 24.70 31.71
C LEU A 57 -6.62 24.30 33.06
N ASN A 58 -6.85 23.01 33.28
CA ASN A 58 -7.32 22.44 34.55
C ASN A 58 -6.42 22.83 35.73
N GLN A 59 -5.10 22.78 35.54
CA GLN A 59 -4.15 23.23 36.55
C GLN A 59 -4.31 24.74 36.88
N MET A 60 -4.55 25.58 35.86
CA MET A 60 -4.77 27.02 36.06
C MET A 60 -6.13 27.32 36.74
N ILE A 61 -7.16 26.51 36.48
CA ILE A 61 -8.46 26.58 37.17
C ILE A 61 -8.26 26.36 38.67
N ILE A 62 -7.51 25.32 39.05
CA ILE A 62 -7.21 25.00 40.44
C ILE A 62 -6.44 26.13 41.12
N GLU A 63 -5.43 26.69 40.45
CA GLU A 63 -4.69 27.85 40.97
C GLU A 63 -5.61 29.05 41.20
N ALA A 64 -6.55 29.30 40.30
CA ALA A 64 -7.54 30.37 40.43
C ALA A 64 -8.51 30.11 41.60
N ALA A 65 -9.02 28.89 41.72
CA ALA A 65 -9.92 28.49 42.79
C ALA A 65 -9.26 28.68 44.17
N GLN A 66 -8.03 28.17 44.33
CA GLN A 66 -7.23 28.31 45.55
C GLN A 66 -6.93 29.77 45.90
N ALA A 67 -6.62 30.59 44.89
CA ALA A 67 -6.28 32.00 45.10
C ALA A 67 -7.45 32.82 45.65
N VAL A 68 -8.68 32.46 45.28
CA VAL A 68 -9.90 33.15 45.73
C VAL A 68 -10.65 32.40 46.84
N GLY A 69 -10.18 31.20 47.19
CA GLY A 69 -10.75 30.31 48.20
C GLY A 69 -12.07 29.67 47.79
N ALA A 70 -12.29 29.45 46.49
CA ALA A 70 -13.50 28.82 45.94
C ALA A 70 -13.49 27.28 46.07
N ASP A 71 -12.32 26.67 46.25
CA ASP A 71 -12.15 25.22 46.38
C ASP A 71 -12.44 24.68 47.80
N ALA A 72 -12.80 25.55 48.75
CA ALA A 72 -12.85 25.22 50.16
C ALA A 72 -13.95 24.20 50.53
N ASP A 73 -15.13 24.30 49.90
CA ASP A 73 -16.24 23.37 50.07
C ASP A 73 -16.52 22.54 48.80
N LYS A 74 -15.72 22.76 47.74
CA LYS A 74 -15.82 22.10 46.43
C LYS A 74 -17.16 22.33 45.71
N VAL A 75 -17.90 23.38 46.09
CA VAL A 75 -19.15 23.79 45.45
C VAL A 75 -18.99 25.21 44.94
N PHE A 76 -18.92 25.38 43.63
CA PHE A 76 -18.63 26.65 42.99
C PHE A 76 -19.91 27.45 42.81
N THR A 77 -19.87 28.73 43.21
CA THR A 77 -20.94 29.69 42.99
C THR A 77 -20.60 30.68 41.88
N VAL A 78 -21.61 31.32 41.29
CA VAL A 78 -21.41 32.41 40.31
C VAL A 78 -20.44 33.49 40.82
N ASP A 79 -20.57 33.89 42.09
CA ASP A 79 -19.68 34.89 42.70
C ASP A 79 -18.23 34.40 42.84
N GLU A 80 -18.00 33.09 42.97
CA GLU A 80 -16.67 32.48 42.98
C GLU A 80 -16.07 32.43 41.58
N VAL A 81 -16.83 31.98 40.59
CA VAL A 81 -16.39 31.94 39.19
C VAL A 81 -16.04 33.35 38.69
N VAL A 82 -16.83 34.38 39.02
CA VAL A 82 -16.49 35.78 38.69
C VAL A 82 -15.17 36.21 39.35
N ARG A 83 -14.90 35.78 40.59
CA ARG A 83 -13.63 36.07 41.28
C ARG A 83 -12.46 35.34 40.63
N MET A 84 -12.65 34.09 40.21
CA MET A 84 -11.65 33.28 39.49
C MET A 84 -11.31 33.91 38.13
N ASN A 85 -12.32 34.27 37.33
CA ASN A 85 -12.16 35.02 36.09
C ASN A 85 -11.35 36.31 36.30
N ALA A 86 -11.73 37.11 37.30
CA ALA A 86 -11.00 38.33 37.62
C ALA A 86 -9.54 38.06 38.03
N TYR A 87 -9.26 36.97 38.73
CA TYR A 87 -7.90 36.57 39.09
C TYR A 87 -7.05 36.21 37.87
N ILE A 88 -7.60 35.45 36.91
CA ILE A 88 -6.95 35.08 35.64
C ILE A 88 -6.62 36.34 34.83
N ARG A 89 -7.62 37.21 34.63
CA ARG A 89 -7.51 38.43 33.80
C ARG A 89 -6.70 39.57 34.43
N ALA A 90 -6.48 39.56 35.75
CA ALA A 90 -5.77 40.63 36.44
C ALA A 90 -4.26 40.71 36.11
N ASP A 91 -3.68 39.65 35.56
CA ASP A 91 -2.27 39.60 35.14
C ASP A 91 -2.14 39.24 33.67
N ALA A 92 -1.44 40.09 32.92
CA ALA A 92 -1.34 39.95 31.47
C ALA A 92 -0.60 38.68 31.03
N ALA A 93 0.37 38.18 31.81
CA ALA A 93 1.10 36.96 31.46
C ALA A 93 0.26 35.71 31.70
N ARG A 94 -0.54 35.70 32.78
CA ARG A 94 -1.50 34.62 33.04
C ARG A 94 -2.63 34.60 32.03
N LEU A 95 -3.18 35.77 31.69
CA LEU A 95 -4.18 35.86 30.63
C LEU A 95 -3.63 35.40 29.28
N GLN A 96 -2.42 35.82 28.91
CA GLN A 96 -1.79 35.36 27.67
C GLN A 96 -1.57 33.85 27.66
N LYS A 97 -1.06 33.27 28.76
CA LYS A 97 -0.91 31.82 28.88
C LYS A 97 -2.25 31.10 28.73
N TRP A 98 -3.31 31.63 29.34
CA TRP A 98 -4.65 31.04 29.22
C TRP A 98 -5.12 31.06 27.77
N THR A 99 -5.01 32.19 27.06
CA THR A 99 -5.42 32.29 25.66
C THR A 99 -4.57 31.42 24.74
N ASP A 100 -3.26 31.32 24.98
CA ASP A 100 -2.36 30.46 24.19
C ASP A 100 -2.69 28.97 24.38
N LEU A 101 -3.15 28.58 25.58
CA LEU A 101 -3.62 27.21 25.84
C LEU A 101 -5.02 26.98 25.31
N HIS A 102 -5.94 27.94 25.44
CA HIS A 102 -7.25 27.80 24.83
C HIS A 102 -7.12 27.56 23.33
N GLY A 103 -6.31 28.40 22.68
CA GLY A 103 -5.94 28.26 21.28
C GLY A 103 -6.54 29.33 20.39
N ASP A 104 -6.44 29.08 19.10
CA ASP A 104 -7.01 29.86 18.00
C ASP A 104 -7.68 28.87 17.05
N ASP A 105 -8.87 29.19 16.55
CA ASP A 105 -9.68 28.42 15.60
C ASP A 105 -9.82 29.16 14.25
N GLU A 106 -9.09 30.26 14.05
CA GLU A 106 -9.17 31.10 12.84
C GLU A 106 -8.20 30.67 11.73
N ASN A 107 -8.66 30.75 10.47
CA ASN A 107 -7.87 30.52 9.25
C ASN A 107 -7.34 29.08 9.03
N ASP A 108 -8.16 28.08 9.37
CA ASP A 108 -7.89 26.65 9.07
C ASP A 108 -6.65 26.10 9.81
N ALA A 109 -6.26 26.71 10.93
CA ALA A 109 -5.10 26.31 11.74
C ALA A 109 -5.44 26.31 13.23
N GLU A 110 -5.90 25.17 13.72
CA GLU A 110 -6.23 25.00 15.13
C GLU A 110 -4.98 24.88 15.99
N THR A 111 -5.05 25.45 17.20
CA THR A 111 -3.98 25.33 18.20
C THR A 111 -4.57 25.12 19.58
N GLY A 112 -3.76 24.69 20.55
CA GLY A 112 -4.19 24.60 21.94
C GLY A 112 -5.25 23.52 22.17
N TYR A 113 -6.34 23.86 22.85
CA TYR A 113 -7.46 22.95 23.10
C TYR A 113 -8.35 22.76 21.87
N HIS A 114 -8.36 23.72 20.95
CA HIS A 114 -9.17 23.62 19.73
C HIS A 114 -8.79 22.43 18.83
N LEU A 115 -7.59 21.84 18.98
CA LEU A 115 -7.16 20.62 18.29
C LEU A 115 -7.97 19.35 18.61
N VAL A 116 -8.88 19.42 19.57
CA VAL A 116 -9.78 18.31 19.95
C VAL A 116 -11.23 18.77 20.07
N GLN A 117 -11.53 20.01 19.69
CA GLN A 117 -12.84 20.62 19.86
C GLN A 117 -13.52 20.76 18.51
N ASN A 118 -14.72 20.19 18.39
CA ASN A 118 -15.50 20.03 17.15
C ASN A 118 -14.92 18.98 16.18
N ASP A 119 -14.04 18.13 16.69
CA ASP A 119 -13.29 17.17 15.90
C ASP A 119 -13.81 15.73 16.04
N GLY A 120 -15.11 15.57 16.28
CA GLY A 120 -15.76 14.26 16.24
C GLY A 120 -15.91 13.55 17.59
N SER A 121 -15.72 14.23 18.72
CA SER A 121 -16.04 13.68 20.05
C SER A 121 -17.50 13.23 20.13
N ASN A 122 -17.74 12.04 20.69
CA ASN A 122 -19.07 11.45 20.87
C ASN A 122 -19.52 11.38 22.34
N VAL A 123 -18.63 11.66 23.29
CA VAL A 123 -18.95 11.63 24.72
C VAL A 123 -19.91 12.74 25.09
N LYS A 124 -21.00 12.39 25.79
CA LYS A 124 -22.03 13.34 26.22
C LYS A 124 -22.13 13.45 27.73
N TYR A 125 -22.32 14.68 28.20
CA TYR A 125 -22.71 15.04 29.56
C TYR A 125 -24.06 15.76 29.55
N ARG A 126 -25.08 15.17 30.17
CA ARG A 126 -26.45 15.71 30.26
C ARG A 126 -27.11 16.08 28.93
N GLY A 127 -26.67 15.43 27.85
CA GLY A 127 -27.18 15.62 26.49
C GLY A 127 -26.32 16.50 25.60
N ASP A 128 -25.44 17.31 26.20
CA ASP A 128 -24.47 18.15 25.49
C ASP A 128 -23.17 17.36 25.23
N ASN A 129 -22.40 17.78 24.21
CA ASN A 129 -21.08 17.21 23.94
C ASN A 129 -20.12 17.62 25.08
N LEU A 130 -19.40 16.65 25.65
CA LEU A 130 -18.51 16.91 26.76
C LEU A 130 -17.35 17.83 26.34
N LEU A 131 -16.68 17.53 25.23
CA LEU A 131 -15.51 18.31 24.78
C LEU A 131 -15.98 19.62 24.13
N ASP A 132 -16.90 19.54 23.16
CA ASP A 132 -17.25 20.69 22.31
C ASP A 132 -18.05 21.78 23.04
N THR A 133 -18.76 21.43 24.12
CA THR A 133 -19.67 22.35 24.83
C THR A 133 -19.30 22.54 26.29
N VAL A 134 -19.13 21.46 27.04
CA VAL A 134 -18.94 21.54 28.50
C VAL A 134 -17.52 21.96 28.84
N GLU A 135 -16.52 21.26 28.32
CA GLU A 135 -15.11 21.59 28.53
C GLU A 135 -14.74 22.94 27.90
N ASP A 136 -15.12 23.17 26.64
CA ASP A 136 -14.96 24.48 26.00
C ASP A 136 -15.55 25.62 26.85
N GLY A 137 -16.78 25.44 27.34
CA GLY A 137 -17.43 26.42 28.20
C GLY A 137 -16.71 26.65 29.53
N ILE A 138 -16.12 25.61 30.14
CA ILE A 138 -15.24 25.74 31.31
C ILE A 138 -13.98 26.52 30.95
N TYR A 139 -13.33 26.21 29.83
CA TYR A 139 -12.09 26.82 29.39
C TYR A 139 -12.28 28.26 28.88
N HIS A 140 -13.51 28.65 28.56
CA HIS A 140 -13.91 30.04 28.32
C HIS A 140 -13.92 30.91 29.60
N MET A 141 -13.71 30.33 30.78
CA MET A 141 -13.67 31.09 32.04
C MET A 141 -12.60 32.18 32.09
N GLY A 142 -11.56 32.13 31.24
CA GLY A 142 -10.55 33.20 31.12
C GLY A 142 -11.02 34.46 30.38
N PHE A 143 -12.13 34.39 29.64
CA PHE A 143 -12.57 35.43 28.71
C PHE A 143 -13.49 36.48 29.35
N GLU A 144 -13.91 37.48 28.57
CA GLU A 144 -14.68 38.61 29.11
C GLU A 144 -16.10 38.17 29.49
N ILE A 145 -16.59 38.62 30.65
CA ILE A 145 -17.97 38.38 31.06
C ILE A 145 -18.84 39.56 30.62
N CYS A 146 -19.84 39.30 29.78
CA CYS A 146 -20.84 40.26 29.36
C CYS A 146 -22.25 39.70 29.62
N ASN A 147 -23.12 40.48 30.27
CA ASN A 147 -24.51 40.09 30.59
C ASN A 147 -24.65 38.73 31.32
N GLY A 148 -23.65 38.30 32.09
CA GLY A 148 -23.66 37.03 32.81
C GLY A 148 -23.26 35.81 31.97
N ARG A 149 -22.69 36.03 30.78
CA ARG A 149 -22.12 34.99 29.91
C ARG A 149 -20.66 35.29 29.61
N PHE A 150 -19.86 34.26 29.38
CA PHE A 150 -18.52 34.41 28.83
C PHE A 150 -18.62 34.74 27.35
N LEU A 151 -17.71 35.57 26.87
CA LEU A 151 -17.52 35.81 25.44
C LEU A 151 -16.44 34.87 24.90
N ASN A 152 -16.56 34.41 23.67
CA ASN A 152 -15.47 33.76 22.96
C ASN A 152 -14.47 34.79 22.39
N GLU A 153 -13.46 34.30 21.68
CA GLU A 153 -12.38 35.02 21.00
C GLU A 153 -12.92 36.13 20.07
N ASP A 154 -14.05 35.87 19.42
CA ASP A 154 -14.76 36.79 18.52
C ASP A 154 -15.68 37.80 19.22
N GLY A 155 -15.88 37.64 20.53
CA GLY A 155 -16.83 38.44 21.28
C GLY A 155 -18.30 37.98 21.16
N ASN A 156 -18.55 36.78 20.66
CA ASN A 156 -19.86 36.12 20.68
C ASN A 156 -20.12 35.49 22.06
N GLU A 157 -21.40 35.31 22.42
CA GLU A 157 -21.76 34.73 23.72
C GLU A 157 -21.56 33.20 23.74
N ASN A 158 -20.78 32.69 24.70
CA ASN A 158 -20.63 31.27 25.04
C ASN A 158 -21.42 30.94 26.33
N ALA A 159 -20.94 30.03 27.19
CA ALA A 159 -21.60 29.53 28.38
C ALA A 159 -21.97 30.63 29.38
N THR A 160 -23.04 30.42 30.16
CA THR A 160 -23.35 31.34 31.27
C THR A 160 -22.38 31.11 32.42
N VAL A 161 -22.19 32.12 33.27
CA VAL A 161 -21.37 31.97 34.49
C VAL A 161 -21.99 30.95 35.46
N GLN A 162 -23.31 30.73 35.37
CA GLN A 162 -24.00 29.71 36.15
C GLN A 162 -23.63 28.30 35.64
N ASP A 163 -23.70 28.07 34.33
CA ASP A 163 -23.34 26.77 33.73
C ASP A 163 -21.92 26.37 34.12
N VAL A 164 -20.95 27.29 34.02
CA VAL A 164 -19.55 27.04 34.43
C VAL A 164 -19.43 26.75 35.93
N ALA A 165 -20.20 27.42 36.80
CA ALA A 165 -20.19 27.13 38.24
C ALA A 165 -20.70 25.71 38.53
N ASP A 166 -21.73 25.29 37.82
CA ASP A 166 -22.33 23.96 37.98
C ASP A 166 -21.38 22.87 37.45
N TRP A 167 -20.77 23.07 36.27
CA TRP A 167 -19.78 22.14 35.72
C TRP A 167 -18.49 22.06 36.54
N LEU A 168 -17.99 23.18 37.09
CA LEU A 168 -16.84 23.13 37.99
C LEU A 168 -17.19 22.34 39.25
N THR A 169 -18.38 22.52 39.83
CA THR A 169 -18.83 21.72 40.99
C THR A 169 -18.87 20.24 40.66
N GLN A 170 -19.34 19.90 39.45
CA GLN A 170 -19.39 18.54 38.96
C GLN A 170 -18.00 17.90 38.86
N PHE A 171 -17.12 18.49 38.07
CA PHE A 171 -15.86 17.86 37.66
C PHE A 171 -14.70 18.12 38.63
N PHE A 172 -14.83 19.02 39.61
CA PHE A 172 -13.74 19.27 40.56
C PHE A 172 -13.51 18.08 41.52
N THR A 173 -14.54 17.29 41.82
CA THR A 173 -14.42 16.10 42.67
C THR A 173 -14.47 14.84 41.82
N ASP A 174 -13.43 14.03 41.92
CA ASP A 174 -13.41 12.69 41.34
C ASP A 174 -14.38 11.78 42.12
N ARG A 175 -15.32 11.16 41.41
CA ARG A 175 -16.37 10.28 41.96
C ARG A 175 -16.37 8.89 41.33
N SER A 176 -15.29 8.55 40.64
CA SER A 176 -15.15 7.33 39.85
C SER A 176 -13.74 6.80 40.11
N THR A 177 -13.53 6.27 41.33
CA THR A 177 -12.19 6.13 41.93
C THR A 177 -11.73 4.69 42.12
N THR A 178 -12.47 3.71 41.60
CA THR A 178 -12.10 2.30 41.78
C THR A 178 -10.94 1.87 40.90
N GLY A 179 -10.67 2.58 39.80
CA GLY A 179 -9.70 2.18 38.78
C GLY A 179 -10.15 0.92 38.03
N THR A 180 -11.47 0.71 37.92
CA THR A 180 -12.08 -0.44 37.24
C THR A 180 -13.24 0.01 36.37
N GLY A 181 -13.71 -0.81 35.44
CA GLY A 181 -14.83 -0.40 34.58
C GLY A 181 -16.17 -0.17 35.30
N LEU A 182 -16.27 -0.43 36.62
CA LEU A 182 -17.37 0.05 37.45
C LEU A 182 -17.42 1.57 37.60
N ASP A 183 -16.31 2.27 37.39
CA ASP A 183 -16.23 3.74 37.34
C ASP A 183 -17.17 4.33 36.26
N ARG A 184 -17.44 3.57 35.21
CA ARG A 184 -18.44 3.96 34.20
C ARG A 184 -19.86 4.05 34.77
N VAL A 185 -20.16 3.32 35.85
CA VAL A 185 -21.49 3.38 36.48
C VAL A 185 -21.73 4.75 37.12
N THR A 186 -20.73 5.27 37.83
CA THR A 186 -20.80 6.58 38.48
C THR A 186 -20.83 7.69 37.43
N ASP A 187 -20.03 7.58 36.36
CA ASP A 187 -20.03 8.55 35.25
C ASP A 187 -21.40 8.64 34.57
N LEU A 188 -22.04 7.50 34.30
CA LEU A 188 -23.37 7.44 33.69
C LEU A 188 -24.46 8.02 34.59
N VAL A 189 -24.36 7.86 35.92
CA VAL A 189 -25.27 8.52 36.87
C VAL A 189 -25.11 10.04 36.80
N MET A 190 -23.87 10.53 36.80
CA MET A 190 -23.60 11.98 36.76
C MET A 190 -24.03 12.62 35.42
N ALA A 191 -23.90 11.88 34.32
CA ALA A 191 -24.22 12.35 32.97
C ALA A 191 -25.70 12.22 32.59
N ASP A 192 -26.57 11.64 33.43
CA ASP A 192 -27.99 11.43 33.10
C ASP A 192 -28.78 12.75 33.10
N GLY A 193 -29.11 13.25 31.91
CA GLY A 193 -29.89 14.50 31.75
C GLY A 193 -31.32 14.43 32.30
N GLY A 194 -31.87 13.22 32.50
CA GLY A 194 -33.17 13.01 33.12
C GLY A 194 -33.16 13.31 34.61
N LEU A 195 -32.09 12.92 35.32
CA LEU A 195 -31.89 13.24 36.74
C LEU A 195 -31.72 14.75 36.95
N ASP A 196 -30.88 15.38 36.14
CA ASP A 196 -30.64 16.85 36.18
C ASP A 196 -31.95 17.65 36.05
N CYS A 197 -32.86 17.20 35.19
CA CYS A 197 -34.16 17.84 35.02
C CYS A 197 -35.10 17.72 36.23
N LYS A 198 -34.78 16.91 37.23
CA LYS A 198 -35.70 16.44 38.28
C LYS A 198 -35.22 16.66 39.69
N ILE A 199 -33.92 16.49 39.94
CA ILE A 199 -33.32 16.58 41.28
C ILE A 199 -32.10 17.51 41.27
N PRO A 200 -31.77 18.15 42.41
CA PRO A 200 -30.59 19.02 42.51
C PRO A 200 -29.27 18.26 42.29
N ASP A 201 -28.26 18.93 41.73
CA ASP A 201 -26.92 18.37 41.48
C ASP A 201 -26.26 17.74 42.71
N ARG A 202 -26.49 18.32 43.89
CA ARG A 202 -25.93 17.79 45.14
C ARG A 202 -26.48 16.38 45.46
N ASP A 203 -27.72 16.09 45.07
CA ASP A 203 -28.39 14.83 45.34
C ASP A 203 -27.92 13.78 44.31
N ILE A 204 -27.71 14.19 43.05
CA ILE A 204 -27.04 13.38 42.01
C ILE A 204 -25.61 13.01 42.44
N ALA A 205 -24.83 14.01 42.87
CA ALA A 205 -23.46 13.81 43.33
C ALA A 205 -23.38 12.89 44.55
N ALA A 206 -24.30 13.03 45.52
CA ALA A 206 -24.35 12.15 46.68
C ALA A 206 -24.76 10.71 46.31
N GLY A 207 -25.66 10.54 45.32
CA GLY A 207 -26.00 9.22 44.78
C GLY A 207 -24.82 8.55 44.07
N ALA A 208 -24.03 9.30 43.30
CA ALA A 208 -22.82 8.79 42.67
C ALA A 208 -21.70 8.49 43.67
N ASP A 209 -21.50 9.33 44.71
CA ASP A 209 -20.56 9.04 45.79
C ASP A 209 -20.91 7.72 46.50
N ALA A 210 -22.20 7.46 46.71
CA ALA A 210 -22.66 6.20 47.28
C ALA A 210 -22.41 5.00 46.34
N ALA A 211 -22.63 5.18 45.03
CA ALA A 211 -22.31 4.18 44.02
C ALA A 211 -20.80 3.85 43.96
N ASP A 212 -19.92 4.86 44.01
CA ASP A 212 -18.45 4.67 44.05
C ASP A 212 -18.02 3.89 45.29
N ASP A 213 -18.51 4.26 46.48
CA ASP A 213 -18.24 3.54 47.72
C ASP A 213 -18.71 2.07 47.66
N MET A 214 -19.87 1.81 47.03
CA MET A 214 -20.34 0.43 46.80
C MET A 214 -19.49 -0.31 45.77
N ASN A 215 -19.00 0.36 44.73
CA ASN A 215 -18.08 -0.20 43.75
C ASN A 215 -16.76 -0.62 44.42
N HIS A 216 -16.19 0.18 45.33
CA HIS A 216 -15.03 -0.20 46.15
C HIS A 216 -15.32 -1.45 47.01
N MET A 217 -16.52 -1.55 47.59
CA MET A 217 -16.89 -2.75 48.34
C MET A 217 -17.03 -3.99 47.44
N LEU A 218 -17.45 -3.82 46.18
CA LEU A 218 -17.49 -4.89 45.17
C LEU A 218 -16.09 -5.32 44.74
N THR A 219 -15.18 -4.39 44.48
CA THR A 219 -13.78 -4.71 44.10
C THR A 219 -13.07 -5.43 45.24
N ASP A 220 -13.27 -5.00 46.50
CA ASP A 220 -12.82 -5.71 47.70
C ASP A 220 -13.40 -7.13 47.79
N ALA A 221 -14.69 -7.30 47.48
CA ALA A 221 -15.34 -8.61 47.48
C ALA A 221 -14.72 -9.53 46.42
N ILE A 222 -14.52 -9.03 45.20
CA ILE A 222 -13.90 -9.76 44.10
C ILE A 222 -12.48 -10.19 44.48
N ALA A 223 -11.66 -9.26 44.99
CA ALA A 223 -10.30 -9.54 45.43
C ALA A 223 -10.25 -10.58 46.57
N ALA A 224 -11.16 -10.48 47.54
CA ALA A 224 -11.18 -11.36 48.71
C ALA A 224 -11.67 -12.78 48.38
N THR A 225 -12.56 -12.92 47.40
CA THR A 225 -13.15 -14.20 46.99
C THR A 225 -12.37 -14.88 45.87
N GLY A 226 -11.64 -14.11 45.05
CA GLY A 226 -10.88 -14.60 43.91
C GLY A 226 -11.76 -15.08 42.75
N VAL A 227 -13.02 -14.65 42.72
CA VAL A 227 -14.02 -15.17 41.78
C VAL A 227 -13.73 -14.85 40.31
N MET A 228 -13.04 -13.74 40.04
CA MET A 228 -12.69 -13.31 38.68
C MET A 228 -11.36 -13.89 38.20
N GLY A 229 -10.87 -14.97 38.83
CA GLY A 229 -9.57 -15.57 38.53
C GLY A 229 -9.49 -16.24 37.16
N ASP A 230 -10.63 -16.54 36.53
CA ASP A 230 -10.74 -17.02 35.15
C ASP A 230 -11.15 -15.90 34.17
N GLY A 231 -11.14 -14.65 34.62
CA GLY A 231 -11.52 -13.48 33.81
C GLY A 231 -13.04 -13.26 33.68
N ARG A 232 -13.87 -14.10 34.31
CA ARG A 232 -15.33 -13.99 34.22
C ARG A 232 -16.01 -14.05 35.58
N ILE A 233 -17.24 -13.55 35.60
CA ILE A 233 -18.15 -13.67 36.74
C ILE A 233 -19.29 -14.59 36.32
N SER A 234 -19.33 -15.81 36.87
CA SER A 234 -20.43 -16.74 36.69
C SER A 234 -21.57 -16.49 37.69
N GLU A 235 -22.73 -17.14 37.50
CA GLU A 235 -23.80 -17.12 38.51
C GLU A 235 -23.33 -17.62 39.89
N GLN A 236 -22.36 -18.54 39.93
CA GLN A 236 -21.82 -19.05 41.20
C GLN A 236 -20.94 -18.00 41.89
N ASP A 237 -20.23 -17.20 41.10
CA ASP A 237 -19.39 -16.11 41.57
C ASP A 237 -20.24 -14.98 42.16
N VAL A 238 -21.35 -14.62 41.50
CA VAL A 238 -22.35 -13.70 42.05
C VAL A 238 -22.85 -14.17 43.42
N VAL A 239 -23.13 -15.47 43.59
CA VAL A 239 -23.53 -16.04 44.89
C VAL A 239 -22.39 -15.96 45.92
N ALA A 240 -21.14 -16.13 45.50
CA ALA A 240 -19.97 -16.00 46.37
C ALA A 240 -19.75 -14.55 46.83
N LEU A 241 -19.86 -13.58 45.92
CA LEU A 241 -19.82 -12.14 46.21
C LEU A 241 -20.92 -11.75 47.20
N ASN A 242 -22.17 -12.15 46.92
CA ASN A 242 -23.31 -11.96 47.83
C ASN A 242 -23.03 -12.51 49.24
N THR A 243 -22.51 -13.75 49.29
CA THR A 243 -22.19 -14.41 50.55
C THR A 243 -21.13 -13.62 51.33
N TRP A 244 -20.11 -13.12 50.65
CA TRP A 244 -19.05 -12.32 51.27
C TRP A 244 -19.58 -11.00 51.81
N LEU A 245 -20.32 -10.22 51.00
CA LEU A 245 -20.89 -8.94 51.42
C LEU A 245 -21.72 -9.07 52.71
N ARG A 246 -22.50 -10.16 52.80
CA ARG A 246 -23.43 -10.43 53.92
C ARG A 246 -22.83 -11.14 55.12
N ALA A 247 -21.64 -11.71 54.99
CA ALA A 247 -21.04 -12.53 56.05
C ALA A 247 -20.63 -11.72 57.29
N ASP A 248 -20.28 -10.43 57.10
CA ASP A 248 -19.91 -9.53 58.18
C ASP A 248 -21.03 -8.51 58.44
N PRO A 249 -21.62 -8.46 59.65
CA PRO A 249 -22.71 -7.54 59.97
C PRO A 249 -22.34 -6.05 59.81
N ALA A 250 -21.08 -5.66 60.01
CA ALA A 250 -20.66 -4.27 59.85
C ALA A 250 -20.54 -3.89 58.36
N ARG A 251 -20.03 -4.79 57.52
CA ARG A 251 -20.07 -4.58 56.06
C ARG A 251 -21.49 -4.57 55.52
N ALA A 252 -22.33 -5.50 55.94
CA ALA A 252 -23.73 -5.53 55.49
C ALA A 252 -24.47 -4.25 55.89
N GLU A 253 -24.22 -3.74 57.10
CA GLU A 253 -24.75 -2.44 57.54
C GLU A 253 -24.21 -1.28 56.71
N GLN A 254 -22.91 -1.27 56.39
CA GLN A 254 -22.30 -0.25 55.52
C GLN A 254 -22.91 -0.29 54.11
N TRP A 255 -23.06 -1.48 53.53
CA TRP A 255 -23.69 -1.66 52.22
C TRP A 255 -25.12 -1.12 52.21
N ASN A 256 -25.92 -1.43 53.24
CA ASN A 256 -27.29 -0.92 53.35
C ASN A 256 -27.32 0.62 53.50
N GLN A 257 -26.36 1.21 54.22
CA GLN A 257 -26.28 2.68 54.37
C GLN A 257 -25.95 3.38 53.06
N LEU A 258 -25.08 2.78 52.24
CA LEU A 258 -24.72 3.30 50.93
C LEU A 258 -25.83 3.07 49.91
N HIS A 259 -26.48 1.90 49.95
CA HIS A 259 -27.62 1.61 49.07
C HIS A 259 -28.80 2.55 49.34
N GLY A 260 -29.13 2.79 50.61
CA GLY A 260 -30.09 3.81 51.03
C GLY A 260 -31.37 3.28 51.66
N ASP A 261 -32.16 4.20 52.21
CA ASP A 261 -33.51 3.97 52.72
C ASP A 261 -34.48 4.82 51.89
N ASP A 262 -35.60 4.23 51.46
CA ASP A 262 -36.71 4.89 50.75
C ASP A 262 -37.93 5.15 51.67
N GLU A 263 -37.85 4.80 52.97
CA GLU A 263 -38.92 5.03 53.92
C GLU A 263 -39.00 6.50 54.44
N LYS A 264 -40.23 7.00 54.62
CA LYS A 264 -40.57 8.24 55.38
C LYS A 264 -40.20 9.58 54.71
N ASP A 265 -40.31 9.68 53.39
CA ASP A 265 -40.13 10.92 52.60
C ASP A 265 -38.69 11.48 52.64
N SER A 266 -37.67 10.64 52.88
CA SER A 266 -36.26 11.04 52.93
C SER A 266 -35.36 9.95 52.33
N GLU A 267 -35.06 10.07 51.03
CA GLU A 267 -34.07 9.24 50.37
C GLU A 267 -32.65 9.53 50.90
N THR A 268 -31.83 8.49 50.95
CA THR A 268 -30.41 8.54 51.33
C THR A 268 -29.62 7.56 50.46
N GLY A 269 -28.29 7.69 50.39
CA GLY A 269 -27.46 6.77 49.61
C GLY A 269 -27.77 6.80 48.11
N PHE A 270 -27.65 5.65 47.45
CA PHE A 270 -27.96 5.49 46.03
C PHE A 270 -29.44 5.75 45.69
N HIS A 271 -30.36 5.57 46.65
CA HIS A 271 -31.77 5.92 46.46
C HIS A 271 -32.03 7.42 46.20
N LEU A 272 -31.04 8.31 46.38
CA LEU A 272 -31.15 9.73 45.99
C LEU A 272 -31.28 9.96 44.48
N VAL A 273 -30.92 8.95 43.66
CA VAL A 273 -31.02 9.00 42.20
C VAL A 273 -31.98 7.94 41.64
N GLN A 274 -32.35 6.96 42.45
CA GLN A 274 -33.20 5.85 42.04
C GLN A 274 -34.67 6.29 42.03
N ASN A 275 -35.35 6.06 40.90
CA ASN A 275 -36.73 6.46 40.62
C ASN A 275 -36.96 7.98 40.52
N ASP A 276 -35.89 8.77 40.42
CA ASP A 276 -35.95 10.24 40.39
C ASP A 276 -35.83 10.85 38.98
N GLY A 277 -36.09 10.04 37.95
CA GLY A 277 -36.23 10.52 36.58
C GLY A 277 -35.03 10.29 35.66
N ALA A 278 -34.10 9.42 36.07
CA ALA A 278 -33.07 8.88 35.17
C ALA A 278 -33.65 8.41 33.84
N SER A 279 -32.96 8.70 32.75
CA SER A 279 -33.42 8.54 31.37
C SER A 279 -32.49 7.68 30.52
N ALA A 280 -31.23 7.52 30.92
CA ALA A 280 -30.27 6.65 30.26
C ALA A 280 -30.79 5.21 30.21
N THR A 281 -30.59 4.56 29.08
CA THR A 281 -31.06 3.19 28.83
C THR A 281 -29.88 2.34 28.38
N TYR A 282 -29.66 1.24 29.09
CA TYR A 282 -28.66 0.22 28.83
C TYR A 282 -29.34 -1.16 28.83
N PHE A 283 -28.98 -2.02 27.90
CA PHE A 283 -29.50 -3.37 27.74
C PHE A 283 -31.03 -3.40 27.63
N GLY A 284 -31.59 -2.41 26.91
CA GLY A 284 -33.04 -2.18 26.78
C GLY A 284 -33.76 -1.79 28.08
N GLN A 285 -33.02 -1.44 29.14
CA GLN A 285 -33.53 -1.17 30.48
C GLN A 285 -33.05 0.19 31.00
N ASN A 286 -33.79 0.80 31.93
CA ASN A 286 -33.34 2.04 32.55
C ASN A 286 -32.05 1.77 33.34
N PHE A 287 -31.01 2.55 33.07
CA PHE A 287 -29.68 2.28 33.61
C PHE A 287 -29.67 2.38 35.15
N VAL A 288 -30.06 3.53 35.69
CA VAL A 288 -30.04 3.78 37.14
C VAL A 288 -31.06 2.88 37.86
N ASN A 289 -32.30 2.85 37.37
CA ASN A 289 -33.42 2.23 38.08
C ASN A 289 -33.52 0.71 37.90
N THR A 290 -32.63 0.09 37.12
CA THR A 290 -32.70 -1.35 36.86
C THR A 290 -31.33 -2.01 36.82
N VAL A 291 -30.40 -1.47 36.02
CA VAL A 291 -29.06 -2.08 35.87
C VAL A 291 -28.20 -1.80 37.09
N ALA A 292 -27.92 -0.53 37.38
CA ALA A 292 -27.11 -0.11 38.53
C ALA A 292 -27.80 -0.52 39.83
N ASP A 293 -29.11 -0.26 39.96
CA ASP A 293 -29.89 -0.72 41.09
C ASP A 293 -29.77 -2.24 41.32
N GLY A 294 -29.89 -3.04 40.27
CA GLY A 294 -29.78 -4.48 40.38
C GLY A 294 -28.39 -4.93 40.84
N ILE A 295 -27.31 -4.33 40.32
CA ILE A 295 -25.93 -4.57 40.78
C ILE A 295 -25.82 -4.27 42.28
N TYR A 296 -26.35 -3.13 42.72
CA TYR A 296 -26.28 -2.71 44.13
C TYR A 296 -27.22 -3.48 45.06
N HIS A 297 -28.18 -4.21 44.50
CA HIS A 297 -28.95 -5.21 45.25
C HIS A 297 -28.19 -6.51 45.55
N LEU A 298 -26.96 -6.67 45.05
CA LEU A 298 -26.11 -7.82 45.34
C LEU A 298 -25.82 -8.02 46.83
N GLY A 299 -26.01 -7.01 47.69
CA GLY A 299 -25.87 -7.15 49.13
C GLY A 299 -27.04 -7.84 49.85
N TYR A 300 -28.15 -8.12 49.18
CA TYR A 300 -29.38 -8.62 49.82
C TYR A 300 -29.62 -10.13 49.63
N GLU A 301 -30.71 -10.67 50.17
CA GLU A 301 -30.93 -12.12 50.13
C GLU A 301 -31.13 -12.67 48.71
N ILE A 302 -30.34 -13.67 48.30
CA ILE A 302 -30.63 -14.43 47.08
C ILE A 302 -31.62 -15.55 47.39
N LYS A 303 -32.75 -15.57 46.67
CA LYS A 303 -33.78 -16.61 46.78
C LYS A 303 -34.35 -16.96 45.42
N ASN A 304 -34.40 -18.26 45.11
CA ASN A 304 -34.89 -18.79 43.83
C ASN A 304 -34.19 -18.17 42.59
N GLY A 305 -32.86 -17.92 42.68
CA GLY A 305 -32.07 -17.37 41.58
C GLY A 305 -32.26 -15.87 41.33
N ARG A 306 -32.85 -15.14 42.29
CA ARG A 306 -33.00 -13.69 42.24
C ARG A 306 -32.52 -13.05 43.54
N VAL A 307 -31.91 -11.88 43.45
CA VAL A 307 -31.71 -11.01 44.62
C VAL A 307 -33.06 -10.47 45.07
N LEU A 308 -33.26 -10.36 46.38
CA LEU A 308 -34.42 -9.70 46.97
C LEU A 308 -34.11 -8.24 47.24
N ASN A 309 -35.11 -7.37 47.20
CA ASN A 309 -35.00 -6.01 47.74
C ASN A 309 -35.20 -5.99 49.26
N GLU A 310 -35.14 -4.79 49.84
CA GLU A 310 -35.25 -4.49 51.28
C GLU A 310 -36.57 -5.02 51.87
N ASP A 311 -37.63 -5.03 51.06
CA ASP A 311 -38.96 -5.53 51.40
C ASP A 311 -39.12 -7.06 51.23
N GLY A 312 -38.10 -7.75 50.72
CA GLY A 312 -38.12 -9.18 50.42
C GLY A 312 -38.85 -9.55 49.12
N ASN A 313 -39.13 -8.57 48.24
CA ASN A 313 -39.63 -8.79 46.88
C ASN A 313 -38.47 -9.15 45.94
N ALA A 314 -38.76 -9.86 44.86
CA ALA A 314 -37.71 -10.27 43.92
C ALA A 314 -37.28 -9.10 43.02
N ASN A 315 -35.99 -8.73 43.06
CA ASN A 315 -35.33 -7.81 42.13
C ASN A 315 -34.57 -8.63 41.04
N ALA A 316 -33.41 -8.21 40.53
CA ALA A 316 -32.69 -8.81 39.40
C ALA A 316 -32.42 -10.33 39.52
N LYS A 317 -32.28 -11.03 38.38
CA LYS A 317 -31.81 -12.43 38.41
C LYS A 317 -30.31 -12.46 38.63
N VAL A 318 -29.83 -13.53 39.26
CA VAL A 318 -28.40 -13.80 39.41
C VAL A 318 -27.68 -13.87 38.05
N SER A 319 -28.35 -14.38 37.01
CA SER A 319 -27.83 -14.37 35.63
C SER A 319 -27.64 -12.96 35.08
N ASP A 320 -28.64 -12.08 35.27
CA ASP A 320 -28.59 -10.71 34.76
C ASP A 320 -27.46 -9.93 35.47
N LEU A 321 -27.24 -10.17 36.77
CA LEU A 321 -26.11 -9.59 37.51
C LEU A 321 -24.75 -10.07 37.01
N ALA A 322 -24.63 -11.37 36.67
CA ALA A 322 -23.40 -11.90 36.08
C ALA A 322 -23.11 -11.23 34.73
N ASP A 323 -24.13 -11.10 33.88
CA ASP A 323 -23.98 -10.46 32.56
C ASP A 323 -23.58 -8.99 32.69
N TRP A 324 -24.25 -8.20 33.56
CA TRP A 324 -23.91 -6.79 33.77
C TRP A 324 -22.52 -6.60 34.40
N LEU A 325 -22.16 -7.42 35.39
CA LEU A 325 -20.83 -7.35 35.99
C LEU A 325 -19.74 -7.72 34.98
N ASN A 326 -19.95 -8.71 34.12
CA ASN A 326 -18.99 -9.02 33.04
C ASN A 326 -18.87 -7.85 32.04
N TYR A 327 -19.97 -7.18 31.69
CA TYR A 327 -19.90 -6.01 30.81
C TYR A 327 -19.02 -4.89 31.40
N PHE A 328 -19.14 -4.60 32.70
CA PHE A 328 -18.31 -3.54 33.31
C PHE A 328 -16.92 -3.99 33.71
N MET A 329 -16.71 -5.25 34.09
CA MET A 329 -15.48 -5.70 34.77
C MET A 329 -14.63 -6.68 33.98
N ALA A 330 -15.20 -7.49 33.10
CA ALA A 330 -14.41 -8.44 32.34
C ALA A 330 -13.60 -7.67 31.30
N ASP A 331 -12.36 -8.08 31.10
CA ASP A 331 -11.50 -7.63 30.01
C ASP A 331 -11.70 -8.60 28.84
N GLN A 332 -12.08 -8.08 27.67
CA GLN A 332 -12.31 -8.87 26.46
C GLN A 332 -11.16 -8.75 25.46
N SER A 333 -10.32 -7.73 25.57
CA SER A 333 -9.29 -7.41 24.60
C SER A 333 -7.95 -7.99 25.05
N THR A 334 -7.56 -9.14 24.50
CA THR A 334 -6.48 -9.95 25.07
C THR A 334 -5.33 -10.25 24.12
N THR A 335 -5.29 -9.61 22.95
CA THR A 335 -4.22 -9.85 21.97
C THR A 335 -2.89 -9.22 22.39
N GLY A 336 -2.93 -8.13 23.17
CA GLY A 336 -1.76 -7.34 23.51
C GLY A 336 -1.23 -6.53 22.32
N THR A 337 -2.12 -6.22 21.37
CA THR A 337 -1.84 -5.45 20.14
C THR A 337 -2.87 -4.34 20.01
N GLY A 338 -2.66 -3.34 19.16
CA GLY A 338 -3.66 -2.28 18.98
C GLY A 338 -5.01 -2.74 18.39
N LEU A 339 -5.14 -4.00 17.94
CA LEU A 339 -6.45 -4.61 17.64
C LEU A 339 -7.39 -4.64 18.87
N ASP A 340 -6.82 -4.59 20.07
CA ASP A 340 -7.55 -4.51 21.34
C ASP A 340 -8.46 -3.26 21.39
N HIS A 341 -8.06 -2.15 20.74
CA HIS A 341 -8.87 -0.92 20.65
C HIS A 341 -10.23 -1.15 19.99
N ILE A 342 -10.33 -2.05 19.01
CA ILE A 342 -11.61 -2.36 18.35
C ILE A 342 -12.60 -2.90 19.39
N VAL A 343 -12.15 -3.86 20.21
CA VAL A 343 -12.97 -4.52 21.22
C VAL A 343 -13.36 -3.53 22.32
N ASP A 344 -12.40 -2.74 22.81
CA ASP A 344 -12.63 -1.75 23.86
C ASP A 344 -13.62 -0.66 23.43
N TRP A 345 -13.47 -0.09 22.24
CA TRP A 345 -14.34 0.99 21.78
C TRP A 345 -15.75 0.52 21.42
N ILE A 346 -15.91 -0.67 20.84
CA ILE A 346 -17.25 -1.25 20.62
C ILE A 346 -17.96 -1.47 21.97
N LYS A 347 -17.25 -1.92 23.00
CA LYS A 347 -17.80 -2.06 24.36
C LYS A 347 -18.25 -0.72 24.95
N GLU A 348 -17.57 0.36 24.61
CA GLU A 348 -17.88 1.71 25.07
C GLU A 348 -19.03 2.39 24.31
N ASP A 349 -19.41 1.86 23.15
CA ASP A 349 -20.50 2.38 22.32
C ASP A 349 -21.84 2.43 23.07
N ARG A 350 -22.38 3.65 23.23
CA ARG A 350 -23.64 3.88 23.94
C ARG A 350 -24.87 3.50 23.11
N GLY A 351 -24.78 3.55 21.78
CA GLY A 351 -25.83 3.13 20.88
C GLY A 351 -26.04 1.61 20.93
N LEU A 352 -24.94 0.85 20.90
CA LEU A 352 -24.97 -0.60 21.04
C LEU A 352 -25.52 -1.01 22.42
N ALA A 353 -24.98 -0.40 23.48
CA ALA A 353 -25.45 -0.67 24.83
C ALA A 353 -26.93 -0.28 25.04
N HIS A 354 -27.48 0.66 24.26
CA HIS A 354 -28.90 1.01 24.31
C HIS A 354 -29.81 -0.13 23.83
N CYS A 355 -29.43 -0.80 22.75
CA CYS A 355 -30.26 -1.73 21.99
C CYS A 355 -30.00 -3.20 22.33
N THR A 356 -28.76 -3.57 22.65
CA THR A 356 -28.31 -4.96 22.75
C THR A 356 -28.11 -5.39 24.19
N SER A 357 -28.33 -6.67 24.50
CA SER A 357 -28.19 -7.18 25.87
C SER A 357 -26.72 -7.28 26.30
N ALA A 358 -26.42 -7.07 27.58
CA ALA A 358 -25.05 -7.18 28.10
C ALA A 358 -24.39 -8.54 27.78
N LYS A 359 -25.20 -9.60 27.80
CA LYS A 359 -24.76 -10.95 27.48
C LYS A 359 -24.31 -11.06 26.01
N ASP A 360 -25.12 -10.52 25.10
CA ASP A 360 -24.83 -10.62 23.66
C ASP A 360 -23.68 -9.69 23.28
N ILE A 361 -23.57 -8.50 23.91
CA ILE A 361 -22.40 -7.62 23.76
C ILE A 361 -21.12 -8.34 24.20
N VAL A 362 -21.09 -8.86 25.42
CA VAL A 362 -19.91 -9.58 25.92
C VAL A 362 -19.57 -10.78 25.04
N ALA A 363 -20.56 -11.55 24.61
CA ALA A 363 -20.32 -12.69 23.73
C ALA A 363 -19.80 -12.28 22.34
N GLY A 364 -20.36 -11.24 21.72
CA GLY A 364 -19.90 -10.71 20.44
C GLY A 364 -18.46 -10.19 20.50
N LEU A 365 -18.11 -9.48 21.58
CA LEU A 365 -16.74 -9.02 21.85
C LEU A 365 -15.76 -10.19 22.06
N ASP A 366 -16.19 -11.28 22.69
CA ASP A 366 -15.36 -12.48 22.82
C ASP A 366 -15.04 -13.12 21.47
N TYR A 367 -15.99 -13.08 20.53
CA TYR A 367 -15.78 -13.55 19.16
C TYR A 367 -14.87 -12.60 18.38
N ALA A 368 -15.02 -11.29 18.57
CA ALA A 368 -14.13 -10.28 18.00
C ALA A 368 -12.67 -10.48 18.47
N ASP A 369 -12.45 -10.68 19.77
CA ASP A 369 -11.11 -10.95 20.31
C ASP A 369 -10.51 -12.25 19.78
N GLN A 370 -11.30 -13.32 19.68
CA GLN A 370 -10.85 -14.58 19.05
C GLN A 370 -10.47 -14.39 17.59
N LEU A 371 -11.23 -13.60 16.81
CA LEU A 371 -10.87 -13.25 15.43
C LEU A 371 -9.58 -12.42 15.40
N ASN A 372 -9.39 -11.48 16.34
CA ASN A 372 -8.16 -10.71 16.45
C ASN A 372 -6.96 -11.63 16.72
N HIS A 373 -7.06 -12.63 17.61
CA HIS A 373 -6.01 -13.63 17.82
C HIS A 373 -5.67 -14.41 16.54
N GLU A 374 -6.68 -14.85 15.78
CA GLU A 374 -6.46 -15.51 14.49
C GLU A 374 -5.73 -14.59 13.48
N ILE A 375 -6.04 -13.29 13.47
CA ILE A 375 -5.34 -12.29 12.65
C ILE A 375 -3.87 -12.19 13.08
N VAL A 376 -3.57 -12.08 14.37
CA VAL A 376 -2.20 -12.04 14.89
C VAL A 376 -1.41 -13.29 14.47
N ASP A 377 -2.03 -14.46 14.56
CA ASP A 377 -1.43 -15.73 14.13
C ASP A 377 -1.21 -15.80 12.61
N LEU A 378 -2.13 -15.27 11.81
CA LEU A 378 -1.98 -15.18 10.35
C LEU A 378 -0.83 -14.27 9.94
N ILE A 379 -0.71 -13.10 10.56
CA ILE A 379 0.39 -12.16 10.35
C ILE A 379 1.71 -12.86 10.65
N ALA A 380 1.84 -13.51 11.81
CA ALA A 380 3.04 -14.24 12.19
C ALA A 380 3.40 -15.41 11.25
N ARG A 381 2.39 -16.12 10.70
CA ARG A 381 2.60 -17.28 9.81
C ARG A 381 2.95 -16.88 8.38
N THR A 382 2.41 -15.78 7.89
CA THR A 382 2.67 -15.26 6.54
C THR A 382 3.93 -14.41 6.49
N GLY A 383 4.33 -13.83 7.63
CA GLY A 383 5.37 -12.82 7.68
C GLY A 383 4.87 -11.45 7.21
N ALA A 384 3.55 -11.23 7.16
CA ALA A 384 2.99 -9.91 6.93
C ALA A 384 3.50 -8.94 8.03
N ALA A 385 3.61 -7.65 7.72
CA ALA A 385 4.19 -6.65 8.61
C ALA A 385 5.68 -6.85 8.95
N ALA A 386 6.39 -7.77 8.28
CA ALA A 386 7.82 -7.97 8.54
C ALA A 386 8.66 -6.73 8.18
N ASP A 387 8.17 -5.93 7.24
CA ASP A 387 8.69 -4.64 6.81
C ASP A 387 7.85 -3.47 7.37
N ARG A 388 7.19 -3.67 8.52
CA ARG A 388 6.29 -2.72 9.21
C ARG A 388 4.95 -2.48 8.50
N TRP A 389 4.78 -2.92 7.25
CA TRP A 389 3.57 -2.66 6.47
C TRP A 389 2.75 -3.92 6.23
N ILE A 390 1.43 -3.80 6.31
CA ILE A 390 0.48 -4.80 5.82
C ILE A 390 -0.06 -4.29 4.49
N THR A 391 0.33 -4.96 3.42
CA THR A 391 -0.01 -4.60 2.04
C THR A 391 -1.23 -5.38 1.53
N VAL A 392 -1.83 -4.90 0.43
CA VAL A 392 -2.94 -5.59 -0.24
C VAL A 392 -2.59 -7.04 -0.64
N ASP A 393 -1.36 -7.28 -1.09
CA ASP A 393 -0.89 -8.62 -1.45
C ASP A 393 -0.74 -9.54 -0.23
N GLU A 394 -0.33 -9.03 0.91
CA GLU A 394 -0.23 -9.80 2.14
C GLU A 394 -1.60 -10.14 2.72
N VAL A 395 -2.56 -9.22 2.69
CA VAL A 395 -3.96 -9.50 3.06
C VAL A 395 -4.54 -10.59 2.15
N ALA A 396 -4.28 -10.53 0.84
CA ALA A 396 -4.71 -11.58 -0.09
C ALA A 396 -4.02 -12.93 0.17
N ALA A 397 -2.76 -12.93 0.63
CA ALA A 397 -2.04 -14.13 1.04
C ALA A 397 -2.60 -14.74 2.33
N MET A 398 -2.92 -13.91 3.33
CA MET A 398 -3.61 -14.33 4.56
C MET A 398 -4.97 -14.96 4.24
N ASN A 399 -5.78 -14.30 3.38
CA ASN A 399 -7.04 -14.85 2.89
C ASN A 399 -6.86 -16.22 2.22
N THR A 400 -5.85 -16.35 1.34
CA THR A 400 -5.55 -17.61 0.66
C THR A 400 -5.21 -18.71 1.66
N LEU A 401 -4.47 -18.39 2.71
CA LEU A 401 -4.08 -19.33 3.75
C LEU A 401 -5.31 -19.85 4.52
N ILE A 402 -6.21 -18.97 4.96
CA ILE A 402 -7.49 -19.34 5.60
C ILE A 402 -8.27 -20.27 4.66
N ARG A 403 -8.50 -19.84 3.42
CA ARG A 403 -9.38 -20.54 2.47
C ARG A 403 -8.81 -21.88 1.97
N SER A 404 -7.50 -22.05 2.05
CA SER A 404 -6.83 -23.30 1.66
C SER A 404 -6.92 -24.40 2.72
N ASP A 405 -7.25 -24.05 3.96
CA ASP A 405 -7.44 -24.98 5.08
C ASP A 405 -8.92 -25.03 5.50
N ALA A 406 -9.57 -26.17 5.25
CA ALA A 406 -10.98 -26.34 5.54
C ALA A 406 -11.32 -26.20 7.03
N ALA A 407 -10.39 -26.53 7.95
CA ALA A 407 -10.62 -26.38 9.38
C ALA A 407 -10.53 -24.91 9.80
N ALA A 408 -9.51 -24.19 9.31
CA ALA A 408 -9.36 -22.76 9.57
C ALA A 408 -10.54 -21.95 9.00
N LEU A 409 -11.01 -22.30 7.80
CA LEU A 409 -12.19 -21.64 7.22
C LEU A 409 -13.47 -21.93 8.03
N GLU A 410 -13.67 -23.17 8.50
CA GLU A 410 -14.82 -23.53 9.34
C GLU A 410 -14.80 -22.79 10.68
N GLU A 411 -13.62 -22.70 11.30
CA GLU A 411 -13.41 -21.96 12.56
C GLU A 411 -13.63 -20.45 12.38
N TRP A 412 -13.00 -19.84 11.37
CA TRP A 412 -13.17 -18.42 11.05
C TRP A 412 -14.64 -18.07 10.80
N THR A 413 -15.34 -18.86 9.98
CA THR A 413 -16.76 -18.63 9.67
C THR A 413 -17.63 -18.79 10.93
N ALA A 414 -17.30 -19.72 11.83
CA ALA A 414 -18.04 -19.91 13.07
C ALA A 414 -17.83 -18.77 14.08
N LEU A 415 -16.64 -18.16 14.10
CA LEU A 415 -16.35 -17.00 14.94
C LEU A 415 -17.00 -15.73 14.39
N HIS A 416 -16.92 -15.49 13.07
CA HIS A 416 -17.58 -14.36 12.42
C HIS A 416 -19.11 -14.46 12.57
N GLY A 417 -19.67 -15.65 12.32
CA GLY A 417 -21.06 -15.96 12.65
C GLY A 417 -21.94 -16.23 11.45
N ASP A 418 -23.24 -16.28 11.71
CA ASP A 418 -24.31 -16.41 10.72
C ASP A 418 -25.39 -15.38 11.05
N ASP A 419 -25.74 -14.56 10.05
CA ASP A 419 -26.81 -13.57 10.09
C ASP A 419 -28.10 -14.07 9.39
N GLU A 420 -28.06 -15.28 8.79
CA GLU A 420 -29.19 -15.84 8.05
C GLU A 420 -30.26 -16.43 8.98
N GLY A 421 -31.36 -15.70 9.15
CA GLY A 421 -32.58 -16.19 9.77
C GLY A 421 -33.08 -15.33 10.93
N SER A 422 -33.25 -15.92 12.11
CA SER A 422 -33.73 -15.21 13.30
C SER A 422 -32.86 -15.46 14.53
N VAL A 423 -31.64 -15.93 14.33
CA VAL A 423 -30.68 -16.28 15.39
C VAL A 423 -29.31 -15.84 14.89
N GLU A 424 -28.84 -14.70 15.40
CA GLU A 424 -27.45 -14.28 15.21
C GLU A 424 -26.53 -15.16 16.07
N THR A 425 -25.32 -15.40 15.56
CA THR A 425 -24.24 -16.09 16.26
C THR A 425 -22.91 -15.42 15.94
N GLY A 426 -21.84 -15.71 16.68
CA GLY A 426 -20.53 -15.13 16.42
C GLY A 426 -20.48 -13.61 16.68
N TYR A 427 -19.67 -12.91 15.89
CA TYR A 427 -19.56 -11.45 15.89
C TYR A 427 -20.89 -10.77 15.53
N HIS A 428 -21.74 -11.41 14.72
CA HIS A 428 -23.06 -10.88 14.36
C HIS A 428 -24.03 -10.68 15.54
N LEU A 429 -23.67 -11.11 16.75
CA LEU A 429 -24.40 -10.76 17.99
C LEU A 429 -24.37 -9.27 18.35
N ILE A 430 -23.48 -8.49 17.74
CA ILE A 430 -23.32 -7.04 17.99
C ILE A 430 -23.34 -6.22 16.71
N GLN A 431 -23.26 -6.85 15.54
CA GLN A 431 -23.32 -6.17 14.26
C GLN A 431 -24.77 -5.77 13.92
N ASN A 432 -24.95 -4.58 13.35
CA ASN A 432 -26.24 -3.98 12.97
C ASN A 432 -27.19 -3.77 14.15
N ASP A 433 -26.63 -3.68 15.35
CA ASP A 433 -27.38 -3.81 16.61
C ASP A 433 -27.44 -2.49 17.41
N GLY A 434 -27.17 -1.38 16.72
CA GLY A 434 -27.37 -0.02 17.24
C GLY A 434 -26.09 0.76 17.55
N ALA A 435 -24.91 0.18 17.26
CA ALA A 435 -23.64 0.88 17.36
C ALA A 435 -23.65 2.20 16.57
N ASN A 436 -23.04 3.26 17.10
CA ASN A 436 -23.03 4.59 16.49
C ASN A 436 -21.69 5.33 16.60
N THR A 437 -20.63 4.63 16.97
CA THR A 437 -19.27 5.10 16.93
C THR A 437 -18.74 5.03 15.50
N ASP A 438 -18.38 6.17 14.95
CA ASP A 438 -17.75 6.27 13.63
C ASP A 438 -16.22 6.30 13.77
N PHE A 439 -15.54 5.67 12.81
CA PHE A 439 -14.10 5.56 12.71
C PHE A 439 -13.70 5.68 11.23
N MET A 440 -12.88 6.69 10.89
CA MET A 440 -12.58 7.10 9.51
C MET A 440 -13.85 7.34 8.66
N ALA A 441 -14.87 7.95 9.28
CA ALA A 441 -16.20 8.21 8.72
C ALA A 441 -17.06 6.96 8.39
N GLU A 442 -16.68 5.78 8.90
CA GLU A 442 -17.43 4.53 8.77
C GLU A 442 -17.79 3.98 10.16
N ASN A 443 -18.88 3.22 10.30
CA ASN A 443 -19.24 2.67 11.60
C ASN A 443 -18.20 1.62 12.09
N LEU A 444 -17.70 1.78 13.32
CA LEU A 444 -16.65 0.91 13.85
C LEU A 444 -17.07 -0.56 13.92
N ALA A 445 -18.26 -0.85 14.46
CA ALA A 445 -18.73 -2.21 14.63
C ALA A 445 -19.24 -2.80 13.30
N ASP A 446 -20.05 -2.03 12.58
CA ASP A 446 -20.83 -2.52 11.43
C ASP A 446 -20.04 -2.52 10.12
N THR A 447 -18.95 -1.75 10.02
CA THR A 447 -18.18 -1.59 8.78
C THR A 447 -16.70 -1.88 8.95
N VAL A 448 -16.02 -1.24 9.91
CA VAL A 448 -14.56 -1.38 10.07
C VAL A 448 -14.21 -2.77 10.60
N ALA A 449 -14.71 -3.12 11.80
CA ALA A 449 -14.45 -4.41 12.43
C ALA A 449 -15.02 -5.56 11.60
N ASP A 450 -16.28 -5.45 11.15
CA ASP A 450 -16.87 -6.44 10.24
C ASP A 450 -16.03 -6.63 8.98
N GLY A 451 -15.61 -5.54 8.33
CA GLY A 451 -14.80 -5.61 7.12
C GLY A 451 -13.45 -6.30 7.33
N ILE A 452 -12.78 -6.06 8.47
CA ILE A 452 -11.57 -6.81 8.87
C ILE A 452 -11.91 -8.31 9.03
N TYR A 453 -13.00 -8.63 9.70
CA TYR A 453 -13.43 -10.02 9.94
C TYR A 453 -13.95 -10.73 8.69
N HIS A 454 -14.27 -9.99 7.62
CA HIS A 454 -14.52 -10.55 6.30
C HIS A 454 -13.27 -11.05 5.57
N MET A 455 -12.08 -10.91 6.16
CA MET A 455 -10.82 -11.37 5.55
C MET A 455 -10.79 -12.89 5.26
N GLY A 456 -11.65 -13.72 5.87
CA GLY A 456 -11.80 -15.15 5.54
C GLY A 456 -12.58 -15.46 4.26
N PHE A 457 -13.30 -14.47 3.71
CA PHE A 457 -14.26 -14.69 2.61
C PHE A 457 -13.65 -14.52 1.21
N GLU A 458 -14.41 -14.85 0.17
CA GLU A 458 -13.87 -14.87 -1.20
C GLU A 458 -13.49 -13.47 -1.67
N ILE A 459 -12.31 -13.30 -2.26
CA ILE A 459 -11.92 -12.05 -2.91
C ILE A 459 -12.38 -12.08 -4.37
N CYS A 460 -13.16 -11.08 -4.79
CA CYS A 460 -13.57 -10.87 -6.17
C CYS A 460 -13.41 -9.40 -6.55
N ASN A 461 -12.64 -9.12 -7.61
CA ASN A 461 -12.34 -7.76 -8.09
C ASN A 461 -11.80 -6.81 -7.00
N GLY A 462 -10.90 -7.32 -6.14
CA GLY A 462 -10.26 -6.52 -5.09
C GLY A 462 -11.15 -6.23 -3.89
N ARG A 463 -12.29 -6.90 -3.76
CA ARG A 463 -13.20 -6.80 -2.60
C ARG A 463 -13.48 -8.17 -2.01
N PHE A 464 -13.63 -8.23 -0.69
CA PHE A 464 -14.18 -9.40 -0.03
C PHE A 464 -15.67 -9.51 -0.35
N LEU A 465 -16.15 -10.73 -0.56
CA LEU A 465 -17.57 -11.03 -0.66
C LEU A 465 -18.13 -11.30 0.74
N ASN A 466 -19.39 -10.97 0.97
CA ASN A 466 -20.11 -11.45 2.13
C ASN A 466 -20.62 -12.90 1.93
N GLU A 467 -21.32 -13.42 2.92
CA GLU A 467 -21.93 -14.76 2.99
C GLU A 467 -22.86 -15.04 1.79
N ASP A 468 -23.55 -14.00 1.31
CA ASP A 468 -24.42 -14.01 0.14
C ASP A 468 -23.69 -13.97 -1.21
N GLY A 469 -22.37 -13.75 -1.20
CA GLY A 469 -21.55 -13.55 -2.40
C GLY A 469 -21.66 -12.16 -3.01
N ASN A 470 -22.19 -11.17 -2.29
CA ASN A 470 -22.19 -9.76 -2.68
C ASN A 470 -20.87 -9.08 -2.24
N PRO A 471 -20.35 -8.09 -3.00
CA PRO A 471 -19.18 -7.35 -2.56
C PRO A 471 -19.44 -6.60 -1.25
N ASN A 472 -18.62 -6.88 -0.23
CA ASN A 472 -18.52 -6.11 1.01
C ASN A 472 -17.36 -5.11 0.86
N VAL A 473 -16.33 -5.16 1.70
CA VAL A 473 -15.23 -4.19 1.80
C VAL A 473 -14.09 -4.40 0.78
N ALA A 474 -13.33 -3.35 0.43
CA ALA A 474 -12.13 -3.52 -0.38
C ALA A 474 -10.99 -4.14 0.43
N VAL A 475 -10.13 -4.90 -0.25
CA VAL A 475 -8.92 -5.47 0.39
C VAL A 475 -7.97 -4.36 0.85
N ALA A 476 -7.95 -3.23 0.14
CA ALA A 476 -7.15 -2.05 0.49
C ALA A 476 -7.61 -1.36 1.78
N ASP A 477 -8.93 -1.31 2.02
CA ASP A 477 -9.47 -0.72 3.25
C ASP A 477 -9.07 -1.58 4.47
N VAL A 478 -9.16 -2.91 4.34
CA VAL A 478 -8.73 -3.86 5.38
C VAL A 478 -7.22 -3.74 5.66
N ALA A 479 -6.38 -3.65 4.62
CA ALA A 479 -4.95 -3.44 4.79
C ALA A 479 -4.66 -2.13 5.56
N THR A 480 -5.38 -1.05 5.22
CA THR A 480 -5.26 0.25 5.88
C THR A 480 -5.68 0.19 7.35
N TRP A 481 -6.82 -0.44 7.66
CA TRP A 481 -7.27 -0.59 9.04
C TRP A 481 -6.33 -1.49 9.85
N LEU A 482 -5.77 -2.55 9.26
CA LEU A 482 -4.77 -3.36 9.94
C LEU A 482 -3.47 -2.58 10.17
N ASN A 483 -3.03 -1.71 9.26
CA ASN A 483 -1.88 -0.84 9.53
C ASN A 483 -2.17 0.13 10.68
N LEU A 484 -3.38 0.66 10.77
CA LEU A 484 -3.78 1.55 11.86
C LEU A 484 -3.88 0.82 13.20
N PHE A 485 -4.61 -0.30 13.26
CA PHE A 485 -4.85 -1.01 14.52
C PHE A 485 -3.69 -1.92 14.93
N TYR A 486 -3.12 -2.70 14.02
CA TYR A 486 -2.07 -3.66 14.37
C TYR A 486 -0.66 -3.04 14.35
N ASN A 487 -0.35 -2.22 13.34
CA ASN A 487 0.97 -1.57 13.23
C ASN A 487 1.04 -0.19 13.89
N GLU A 488 -0.09 0.32 14.41
CA GLU A 488 -0.20 1.67 15.00
C GLU A 488 0.31 2.75 14.04
N ALA A 489 0.08 2.55 12.74
CA ALA A 489 0.53 3.46 11.70
C ALA A 489 -0.30 4.75 11.67
N THR A 490 0.32 5.84 11.24
CA THR A 490 -0.40 7.06 10.89
C THR A 490 -0.90 6.94 9.45
N ILE A 491 -2.17 7.24 9.21
CA ILE A 491 -2.83 7.12 7.92
C ILE A 491 -3.15 8.52 7.39
N VAL A 492 -2.68 8.86 6.20
CA VAL A 492 -2.96 10.12 5.52
C VAL A 492 -3.80 9.84 4.27
N ASN A 493 -5.01 10.37 4.21
CA ASN A 493 -5.94 10.12 3.10
C ASN A 493 -6.18 11.40 2.27
N GLY A 494 -5.99 11.24 0.96
CA GLY A 494 -6.54 12.12 -0.08
C GLY A 494 -7.97 11.74 -0.47
N ASP A 495 -8.47 12.35 -1.54
CA ASP A 495 -9.83 12.12 -2.04
C ASP A 495 -9.83 11.70 -3.52
N GLY A 496 -10.94 11.93 -4.22
CA GLY A 496 -11.02 11.67 -5.66
C GLY A 496 -10.58 12.85 -6.53
N GLY A 497 -9.97 13.88 -5.93
CA GLY A 497 -9.46 15.09 -6.56
C GLY A 497 -7.95 15.09 -6.72
N ALA A 498 -7.37 16.22 -7.13
CA ALA A 498 -5.92 16.37 -7.13
C ALA A 498 -5.46 16.88 -5.76
N ASN A 499 -4.81 16.02 -4.98
CA ASN A 499 -4.39 16.27 -3.61
C ASN A 499 -2.93 16.73 -3.53
N ALA A 500 -2.64 17.52 -2.50
CA ALA A 500 -1.28 17.82 -2.07
C ALA A 500 -1.13 17.30 -0.65
N LEU A 501 -0.49 16.14 -0.51
CA LEU A 501 -0.33 15.41 0.75
C LEU A 501 1.10 15.58 1.26
N THR A 502 1.23 15.74 2.57
CA THR A 502 2.51 15.88 3.25
C THR A 502 2.47 15.06 4.54
N GLY A 503 3.38 14.10 4.67
CA GLY A 503 3.59 13.37 5.91
C GLY A 503 4.53 14.12 6.85
N ASP A 504 4.93 13.49 7.96
CA ASP A 504 5.80 14.11 8.95
C ASP A 504 7.09 13.32 9.24
N GLU A 505 7.40 13.07 10.51
CA GLU A 505 8.59 12.36 10.94
C GLU A 505 8.32 10.89 11.31
N ARG A 506 7.07 10.46 11.24
CA ARG A 506 6.62 9.10 11.53
C ARG A 506 6.58 8.30 10.23
N GLY A 507 6.62 6.97 10.34
CA GLY A 507 6.32 6.12 9.19
C GLY A 507 4.80 6.07 8.96
N GLU A 508 4.35 6.58 7.82
CA GLU A 508 2.95 6.81 7.47
C GLU A 508 2.49 5.98 6.28
N GLN A 509 1.22 5.57 6.29
CA GLN A 509 0.55 5.10 5.09
C GLN A 509 -0.18 6.27 4.44
N ILE A 510 0.23 6.65 3.23
CA ILE A 510 -0.36 7.74 2.46
C ILE A 510 -1.17 7.18 1.30
N ASN A 511 -2.49 7.40 1.33
CA ASN A 511 -3.42 6.99 0.29
C ASN A 511 -3.86 8.23 -0.51
N ALA A 512 -3.23 8.50 -1.65
CA ALA A 512 -3.51 9.70 -2.43
C ALA A 512 -4.87 9.67 -3.14
N GLY A 513 -5.29 8.50 -3.63
CA GLY A 513 -6.64 8.28 -4.13
C GLY A 513 -6.71 8.31 -5.65
N SER A 514 -7.59 9.12 -6.23
CA SER A 514 -7.66 9.30 -7.68
C SER A 514 -7.48 10.77 -7.98
N GLY A 515 -6.62 11.13 -8.91
CA GLY A 515 -6.18 12.51 -9.01
C GLY A 515 -4.91 12.63 -9.82
N ASN A 516 -4.38 13.83 -9.94
CA ASN A 516 -2.96 13.97 -10.27
C ASN A 516 -2.34 14.55 -9.01
N ASP A 517 -1.86 13.66 -8.17
CA ASP A 517 -1.57 13.94 -6.78
C ASP A 517 -0.10 14.32 -6.60
N ARG A 518 0.15 15.07 -5.54
CA ARG A 518 1.51 15.41 -5.11
C ARG A 518 1.69 14.95 -3.68
N VAL A 519 2.54 13.95 -3.49
CA VAL A 519 2.90 13.40 -2.18
C VAL A 519 4.35 13.76 -1.86
N ASN A 520 4.58 14.19 -0.63
CA ASN A 520 5.89 14.25 0.02
C ASN A 520 5.71 13.55 1.37
N ALA A 521 6.30 12.37 1.54
CA ALA A 521 6.03 11.54 2.71
C ALA A 521 6.79 12.01 3.94
N GLY A 522 7.99 12.58 3.77
CA GLY A 522 8.64 13.36 4.82
C GLY A 522 9.86 12.63 5.35
N THR A 523 9.84 12.17 6.58
CA THR A 523 10.88 11.26 7.06
C THR A 523 10.26 10.10 7.80
N GLY A 524 10.89 8.93 7.77
CA GLY A 524 10.31 7.71 8.31
C GLY A 524 10.16 6.69 7.20
N ASP A 525 10.00 5.42 7.55
CA ASP A 525 9.77 4.38 6.54
C ASP A 525 8.29 4.43 6.17
N ASP A 526 7.94 4.91 4.97
CA ASP A 526 6.57 5.24 4.54
C ASP A 526 5.98 4.21 3.56
N LEU A 527 4.65 4.10 3.53
CA LEU A 527 3.88 3.34 2.55
C LEU A 527 3.03 4.29 1.70
N ILE A 528 3.36 4.44 0.42
CA ILE A 528 2.71 5.41 -0.47
C ILE A 528 1.89 4.69 -1.54
N TYR A 529 0.60 5.02 -1.63
CA TYR A 529 -0.29 4.65 -2.73
C TYR A 529 -0.69 5.90 -3.53
N GLY A 530 -0.12 6.10 -4.72
CA GLY A 530 -0.49 7.19 -5.64
C GLY A 530 -1.90 7.02 -6.19
N GLY A 531 -2.24 5.80 -6.60
CA GLY A 531 -3.60 5.44 -6.97
C GLY A 531 -3.86 5.68 -8.46
N ALA A 532 -4.76 6.58 -8.84
CA ALA A 532 -5.14 6.75 -10.24
C ALA A 532 -4.96 8.17 -10.76
N GLY A 533 -4.01 8.35 -11.66
CA GLY A 533 -3.75 9.49 -12.51
C GLY A 533 -2.24 9.71 -12.62
N ASN A 534 -1.79 10.90 -13.02
CA ASN A 534 -0.35 11.13 -13.21
C ASN A 534 0.21 11.85 -11.99
N ASP A 535 0.80 11.08 -11.10
CA ASP A 535 1.17 11.51 -9.75
C ASP A 535 2.64 11.93 -9.66
N ILE A 536 2.95 12.72 -8.63
CA ILE A 536 4.31 13.03 -8.21
C ILE A 536 4.45 12.56 -6.77
N LEU A 537 5.17 11.45 -6.58
CA LEU A 537 5.35 10.77 -5.32
C LEU A 537 6.81 10.88 -4.89
N ALA A 538 7.04 11.36 -3.66
CA ALA A 538 8.36 11.43 -3.05
C ALA A 538 8.30 10.80 -1.65
N GLY A 539 9.10 9.74 -1.46
CA GLY A 539 9.33 9.11 -0.16
C GLY A 539 10.13 10.00 0.80
N GLU A 540 11.16 10.66 0.26
CA GLU A 540 12.10 11.51 1.00
C GLU A 540 13.07 10.71 1.89
N ASP A 541 13.19 10.94 3.20
CA ASP A 541 14.18 10.21 4.03
C ASP A 541 13.54 8.99 4.73
N GLY A 542 13.89 7.77 4.34
CA GLY A 542 13.24 6.55 4.86
C GLY A 542 13.51 5.36 3.98
N GLY A 543 13.23 4.15 4.46
CA GLY A 543 13.08 2.98 3.58
C GLY A 543 11.63 2.86 3.13
N ASP A 544 11.31 3.44 1.98
CA ASP A 544 9.92 3.66 1.57
C ASP A 544 9.39 2.56 0.65
N LEU A 545 8.11 2.24 0.80
CA LEU A 545 7.38 1.30 -0.06
C LEU A 545 6.37 2.08 -0.90
N VAL A 546 6.63 2.20 -2.21
CA VAL A 546 5.85 3.08 -3.08
C VAL A 546 5.15 2.31 -4.19
N TYR A 547 3.84 2.55 -4.31
CA TYR A 547 2.98 2.10 -5.39
C TYR A 547 2.52 3.34 -6.19
N GLY A 548 2.98 3.46 -7.44
CA GLY A 548 2.54 4.54 -8.34
C GLY A 548 1.05 4.43 -8.64
N GLY A 549 0.64 3.24 -9.10
CA GLY A 549 -0.73 2.97 -9.49
C GLY A 549 -0.93 3.22 -10.98
N SER A 550 -2.14 3.61 -11.40
CA SER A 550 -2.44 3.77 -12.83
C SER A 550 -2.26 5.21 -13.30
N GLY A 551 -1.52 5.40 -14.38
CA GLY A 551 -1.17 6.68 -14.98
C GLY A 551 0.34 6.76 -15.20
N ASN A 552 0.86 7.90 -15.64
CA ASN A 552 2.29 8.05 -15.85
C ASN A 552 2.88 8.85 -14.69
N ASP A 553 3.50 8.15 -13.75
CA ASP A 553 3.90 8.69 -12.46
C ASP A 553 5.37 9.11 -12.41
N GLN A 554 5.65 10.11 -11.60
CA GLN A 554 6.99 10.48 -11.18
C GLN A 554 7.21 10.01 -9.76
N VAL A 555 8.02 8.97 -9.59
CA VAL A 555 8.20 8.29 -8.32
C VAL A 555 9.66 8.42 -7.88
N SER A 556 9.86 8.99 -6.70
CA SER A 556 11.17 9.14 -6.07
C SER A 556 11.14 8.48 -4.70
N GLY A 557 12.15 7.66 -4.41
CA GLY A 557 12.40 7.08 -3.09
C GLY A 557 12.99 8.16 -2.20
N GLY A 558 14.29 8.38 -2.26
CA GLY A 558 14.93 9.55 -1.68
C GLY A 558 16.22 9.15 -1.00
N ALA A 559 16.26 9.07 0.32
CA ALA A 559 17.40 8.56 1.07
C ALA A 559 16.97 7.40 1.95
N GLY A 560 17.60 6.24 1.77
CA GLY A 560 17.22 5.00 2.43
C GLY A 560 17.13 3.88 1.39
N ASP A 561 16.70 2.68 1.80
CA ASP A 561 16.61 1.54 0.89
C ASP A 561 15.14 1.40 0.44
N ASP A 562 14.83 1.91 -0.75
CA ASP A 562 13.46 2.09 -1.23
C ASP A 562 12.95 0.95 -2.13
N VAL A 563 11.64 0.73 -2.13
CA VAL A 563 10.96 -0.32 -2.90
C VAL A 563 9.81 0.26 -3.72
N PHE A 564 9.95 0.25 -5.04
CA PHE A 564 8.88 0.59 -5.99
C PHE A 564 8.14 -0.67 -6.43
N ARG A 565 6.90 -0.83 -6.00
CA ARG A 565 6.06 -1.98 -6.35
C ARG A 565 5.30 -1.74 -7.64
N VAL A 566 5.39 -2.71 -8.55
CA VAL A 566 4.74 -2.64 -9.88
C VAL A 566 3.92 -3.90 -10.14
N THR A 567 2.68 -3.72 -10.62
CA THR A 567 1.82 -4.84 -11.02
C THR A 567 1.05 -4.60 -12.33
N GLY A 568 0.35 -5.64 -12.77
CA GLY A 568 -0.47 -5.67 -13.98
C GLY A 568 0.32 -5.51 -15.28
N GLY A 569 -0.39 -5.53 -16.41
CA GLY A 569 0.25 -5.42 -17.72
C GLY A 569 -0.64 -4.81 -18.79
N LEU A 570 -0.11 -4.57 -20.00
CA LEU A 570 -0.76 -3.81 -21.07
C LEU A 570 -2.16 -4.29 -21.47
N ARG A 571 -2.55 -5.51 -21.11
CA ARG A 571 -3.89 -6.06 -21.33
C ARG A 571 -4.88 -5.77 -20.20
N LYS A 572 -4.40 -5.66 -18.97
CA LYS A 572 -5.22 -5.49 -17.76
C LYS A 572 -4.34 -4.93 -16.63
N GLY A 573 -4.78 -3.81 -16.05
CA GLY A 573 -4.13 -3.22 -14.88
C GLY A 573 -2.73 -2.66 -15.17
N PHE A 574 -2.45 -2.25 -16.41
CA PHE A 574 -1.20 -1.55 -16.71
C PHE A 574 -1.14 -0.25 -15.91
N GLU A 575 -0.06 -0.09 -15.16
CA GLU A 575 0.18 1.04 -14.28
C GLU A 575 0.50 2.27 -15.13
N GLY A 576 1.53 2.22 -15.96
CA GLY A 576 1.72 3.21 -17.01
C GLY A 576 3.16 3.33 -17.40
N TYR A 577 3.56 4.50 -17.90
CA TYR A 577 4.93 4.79 -18.28
C TYR A 577 5.57 5.72 -17.26
N ASP A 578 6.08 5.11 -16.20
CA ASP A 578 6.54 5.82 -15.01
C ASP A 578 8.01 6.20 -15.12
N THR A 579 8.41 7.07 -14.20
CA THR A 579 9.81 7.40 -13.94
C THR A 579 10.14 7.05 -12.49
N TYR A 580 11.26 6.36 -12.30
CA TYR A 580 11.72 5.90 -11.00
C TYR A 580 13.08 6.55 -10.70
N ASP A 581 13.21 7.12 -9.51
CA ASP A 581 14.45 7.66 -8.96
C ASP A 581 14.62 7.11 -7.54
N GLY A 582 15.52 6.15 -7.34
CA GLY A 582 15.81 5.58 -6.03
C GLY A 582 16.48 6.59 -5.10
N GLY A 583 17.32 7.45 -5.67
CA GLY A 583 18.08 8.42 -4.88
C GLY A 583 19.29 7.78 -4.22
N ALA A 584 19.31 7.76 -2.89
CA ALA A 584 20.47 7.41 -2.08
C ALA A 584 20.18 6.22 -1.15
N GLY A 585 20.56 5.03 -1.58
CA GLY A 585 20.64 3.86 -0.73
C GLY A 585 20.80 2.63 -1.60
N SER A 586 20.08 1.57 -1.31
CA SER A 586 19.96 0.40 -2.15
C SER A 586 18.51 0.19 -2.55
N ASP A 587 18.16 0.65 -3.74
CA ASP A 587 16.78 0.82 -4.16
C ASP A 587 16.38 -0.25 -5.18
N SER A 588 15.08 -0.58 -5.20
CA SER A 588 14.58 -1.69 -6.00
C SER A 588 13.22 -1.44 -6.64
N ILE A 589 13.07 -1.91 -7.88
CA ILE A 589 11.75 -2.07 -8.51
C ILE A 589 11.34 -3.53 -8.39
N VAL A 590 10.19 -3.80 -7.78
CA VAL A 590 9.69 -5.14 -7.50
C VAL A 590 8.38 -5.40 -8.22
N ALA A 591 8.43 -6.27 -9.23
CA ALA A 591 7.26 -6.69 -10.01
C ALA A 591 6.59 -7.92 -9.40
N TYR A 592 5.28 -7.83 -9.15
CA TYR A 592 4.51 -8.93 -8.54
C TYR A 592 3.15 -9.15 -9.24
N GLY A 593 2.63 -10.37 -9.15
CA GLY A 593 1.33 -10.75 -9.71
C GLY A 593 1.40 -11.56 -11.01
N ASP A 594 0.36 -11.46 -11.84
CA ASP A 594 0.24 -12.21 -13.10
C ASP A 594 0.61 -11.34 -14.30
N LYS A 595 1.72 -11.70 -14.96
CA LYS A 595 2.26 -11.05 -16.17
C LYS A 595 2.40 -9.52 -16.02
N VAL A 596 3.58 -9.09 -15.58
CA VAL A 596 3.83 -7.68 -15.29
C VAL A 596 4.50 -6.97 -16.47
N ASP A 597 3.95 -5.84 -16.90
CA ASP A 597 4.59 -4.95 -17.87
C ASP A 597 5.01 -3.66 -17.13
N ILE A 598 6.30 -3.50 -16.85
CA ILE A 598 6.89 -2.31 -16.21
C ILE A 598 7.09 -1.26 -17.30
N GLY A 599 6.25 -0.24 -17.35
CA GLY A 599 6.36 0.79 -18.38
C GLY A 599 7.30 1.91 -17.97
N MET A 600 8.23 2.24 -18.87
CA MET A 600 9.16 3.36 -18.67
C MET A 600 9.64 3.88 -20.03
N SER A 601 9.80 5.19 -20.15
CA SER A 601 10.29 5.84 -21.38
C SER A 601 11.75 6.35 -21.26
N SER A 602 12.24 6.47 -20.04
CA SER A 602 13.60 6.90 -19.72
C SER A 602 14.09 6.19 -18.47
N PHE A 603 15.29 5.62 -18.53
CA PHE A 603 15.99 5.02 -17.41
C PHE A 603 17.49 5.17 -17.64
N VAL A 604 18.21 5.75 -16.69
CA VAL A 604 19.64 6.03 -16.78
C VAL A 604 20.35 5.55 -15.53
N VAL A 605 21.65 5.27 -15.63
CA VAL A 605 22.50 4.87 -14.48
C VAL A 605 22.44 5.84 -13.30
N GLY A 606 22.05 7.10 -13.55
CA GLY A 606 21.88 8.11 -12.50
C GLY A 606 20.55 8.06 -11.72
N ASN A 607 19.62 7.16 -12.06
CA ASN A 607 18.34 7.00 -11.35
C ASN A 607 18.46 6.28 -10.01
N GLY A 608 19.65 5.80 -9.62
CA GLY A 608 19.87 5.20 -8.30
C GLY A 608 19.06 3.93 -8.03
N ILE A 609 18.68 3.15 -9.06
CA ILE A 609 18.03 1.85 -8.87
C ILE A 609 19.07 0.75 -9.06
N GLU A 610 19.35 -0.03 -8.02
CA GLU A 610 20.33 -1.12 -8.07
C GLU A 610 19.71 -2.44 -8.51
N VAL A 611 18.44 -2.69 -8.19
CA VAL A 611 17.80 -3.99 -8.39
C VAL A 611 16.45 -3.87 -9.10
N ILE A 612 16.22 -4.74 -10.09
CA ILE A 612 14.87 -5.03 -10.60
C ILE A 612 14.56 -6.49 -10.28
N ASP A 613 13.64 -6.71 -9.34
CA ASP A 613 13.21 -8.05 -8.92
C ASP A 613 11.86 -8.41 -9.55
N VAL A 614 11.87 -9.42 -10.41
CA VAL A 614 10.67 -9.94 -11.06
C VAL A 614 10.35 -11.38 -10.66
N THR A 615 10.95 -11.86 -9.57
CA THR A 615 10.77 -13.24 -9.09
C THR A 615 9.35 -13.51 -8.57
N ALA A 616 8.64 -12.46 -8.13
CA ALA A 616 7.24 -12.53 -7.70
C ALA A 616 6.22 -12.48 -8.86
N ALA A 617 6.66 -12.31 -10.11
CA ALA A 617 5.79 -12.32 -11.30
C ALA A 617 5.57 -13.76 -11.84
N THR A 618 4.34 -14.26 -11.73
CA THR A 618 4.02 -15.69 -11.97
C THR A 618 3.99 -16.12 -13.44
N ASN A 619 3.82 -15.19 -14.40
CA ASN A 619 3.83 -15.47 -15.85
C ASN A 619 4.84 -14.57 -16.60
N GLY A 620 5.92 -14.22 -15.92
CA GLY A 620 7.01 -13.39 -16.42
C GLY A 620 6.73 -11.90 -16.29
N ALA A 621 7.79 -11.11 -16.45
CA ALA A 621 7.72 -9.66 -16.49
C ALA A 621 8.52 -9.14 -17.69
N ARG A 622 8.21 -7.92 -18.12
CA ARG A 622 8.99 -7.22 -19.13
C ARG A 622 8.97 -5.71 -18.89
N ILE A 623 10.03 -5.06 -19.32
CA ILE A 623 10.07 -3.61 -19.47
C ILE A 623 9.43 -3.26 -20.82
N VAL A 624 8.53 -2.26 -20.82
CA VAL A 624 7.88 -1.76 -22.03
C VAL A 624 8.14 -0.28 -22.25
N GLY A 625 8.67 0.06 -23.42
CA GLY A 625 8.77 1.43 -23.92
C GLY A 625 7.44 1.95 -24.46
N ASP A 626 7.38 3.27 -24.70
CA ASP A 626 6.22 3.90 -25.34
C ASP A 626 6.34 3.85 -26.88
N TRP A 627 5.63 4.71 -27.61
CA TRP A 627 5.73 4.78 -29.09
C TRP A 627 6.63 5.94 -29.55
N ARG A 628 7.54 6.39 -28.69
CA ARG A 628 8.50 7.46 -28.94
C ARG A 628 9.91 6.97 -28.67
N ASP A 629 10.88 7.78 -29.03
CA ASP A 629 12.29 7.55 -28.74
C ASP A 629 12.50 7.32 -27.23
N ASN A 630 12.91 6.11 -26.85
CA ASN A 630 13.21 5.74 -25.48
C ASN A 630 14.72 5.67 -25.22
N SER A 631 15.13 5.99 -23.99
CA SER A 631 16.52 5.88 -23.56
C SER A 631 16.59 5.07 -22.28
N LEU A 632 17.00 3.81 -22.38
CA LEU A 632 16.98 2.84 -21.29
C LEU A 632 18.39 2.25 -21.10
N ASP A 633 19.01 2.48 -19.95
CA ASP A 633 20.35 1.99 -19.62
C ASP A 633 20.35 1.22 -18.30
N PHE A 634 20.35 -0.12 -18.41
CA PHE A 634 20.34 -1.06 -17.28
C PHE A 634 21.73 -1.58 -16.93
N SER A 635 22.80 -0.96 -17.45
CA SER A 635 24.17 -1.47 -17.30
C SER A 635 24.67 -1.53 -15.86
N ALA A 636 24.03 -0.79 -14.95
CA ALA A 636 24.32 -0.77 -13.52
C ALA A 636 23.32 -1.55 -12.66
N VAL A 637 22.34 -2.23 -13.27
CA VAL A 637 21.21 -2.87 -12.57
C VAL A 637 21.41 -4.38 -12.48
N GLU A 638 21.14 -4.95 -11.30
CA GLU A 638 20.96 -6.39 -11.11
C GLU A 638 19.49 -6.76 -11.37
N VAL A 639 19.26 -7.67 -12.33
CA VAL A 639 17.92 -8.24 -12.55
C VAL A 639 17.81 -9.60 -11.87
N ARG A 640 16.78 -9.78 -11.05
CA ARG A 640 16.43 -11.07 -10.42
C ARG A 640 15.20 -11.66 -11.09
N GLY A 641 15.37 -12.85 -11.69
CA GLY A 641 14.33 -13.51 -12.47
C GLY A 641 14.55 -13.34 -13.97
N ASN A 642 13.53 -13.64 -14.78
CA ASN A 642 13.60 -13.51 -16.23
C ASN A 642 12.82 -12.27 -16.68
N LEU A 643 13.54 -11.29 -17.20
CA LEU A 643 13.00 -10.02 -17.69
C LEU A 643 13.37 -9.86 -19.17
N SER A 644 12.42 -9.43 -19.99
CA SER A 644 12.70 -8.97 -21.36
C SER A 644 12.49 -7.47 -21.48
N ILE A 645 13.21 -6.83 -22.39
CA ILE A 645 13.09 -5.41 -22.70
C ILE A 645 12.44 -5.26 -24.09
N GLU A 646 11.31 -4.58 -24.17
CA GLU A 646 10.57 -4.31 -25.41
C GLU A 646 10.30 -2.81 -25.56
N THR A 647 11.03 -2.09 -26.43
CA THR A 647 10.89 -0.63 -26.52
C THR A 647 9.78 -0.15 -27.44
N GLY A 648 9.27 -1.03 -28.31
CA GLY A 648 8.04 -0.75 -29.05
C GLY A 648 8.32 -0.01 -30.36
N GLY A 649 8.31 1.32 -30.35
CA GLY A 649 8.74 2.02 -31.55
C GLY A 649 9.18 3.45 -31.29
N GLY A 650 10.01 3.98 -32.18
CA GLY A 650 10.77 5.19 -31.91
C GLY A 650 12.18 5.02 -32.46
N LYS A 651 13.07 5.95 -32.16
CA LYS A 651 14.50 5.70 -32.22
C LYS A 651 14.97 5.42 -30.80
N ASP A 652 15.13 4.14 -30.48
CA ASP A 652 15.42 3.73 -29.12
C ASP A 652 16.92 3.56 -28.89
N ASN A 653 17.34 3.80 -27.66
CA ASN A 653 18.70 3.55 -27.20
C ASN A 653 18.63 2.69 -25.95
N VAL A 654 19.01 1.42 -26.08
CA VAL A 654 18.92 0.41 -25.03
C VAL A 654 20.29 -0.15 -24.72
N VAL A 655 20.63 -0.20 -23.44
CA VAL A 655 21.76 -0.98 -22.91
C VAL A 655 21.20 -1.95 -21.89
N GLY A 656 21.44 -3.25 -22.10
CA GLY A 656 21.09 -4.32 -21.18
C GLY A 656 21.98 -4.33 -19.93
N THR A 657 21.91 -5.43 -19.20
CA THR A 657 22.59 -5.65 -17.94
C THR A 657 23.98 -6.28 -18.14
N ALA A 658 24.60 -6.75 -17.06
CA ALA A 658 25.76 -7.61 -17.12
C ALA A 658 25.40 -9.12 -17.14
N GLY A 659 24.10 -9.44 -17.12
CA GLY A 659 23.56 -10.78 -17.22
C GLY A 659 22.95 -11.06 -18.60
N ALA A 660 22.43 -12.27 -18.82
CA ALA A 660 21.83 -12.62 -20.10
C ALA A 660 20.49 -11.90 -20.32
N ASP A 661 20.40 -11.11 -21.39
CA ASP A 661 19.24 -10.27 -21.69
C ASP A 661 18.44 -10.77 -22.90
N THR A 662 17.17 -10.36 -22.97
CA THR A 662 16.35 -10.47 -24.17
C THR A 662 15.82 -9.09 -24.54
N ILE A 663 16.28 -8.55 -25.67
CA ILE A 663 16.01 -7.17 -26.10
C ILE A 663 15.27 -7.19 -27.45
N VAL A 664 14.19 -6.42 -27.56
CA VAL A 664 13.40 -6.22 -28.77
C VAL A 664 13.20 -4.72 -29.02
N GLY A 665 13.80 -4.16 -30.07
CA GLY A 665 13.69 -2.73 -30.42
C GLY A 665 12.32 -2.37 -30.98
N GLY A 666 11.83 -3.18 -31.91
CA GLY A 666 10.46 -3.05 -32.42
C GLY A 666 10.42 -2.26 -33.73
N HIS A 667 9.99 -1.00 -33.76
CA HIS A 667 9.88 -0.21 -34.98
C HIS A 667 10.71 1.06 -34.90
N GLY A 668 11.54 1.31 -35.91
CA GLY A 668 12.32 2.54 -36.04
C GLY A 668 13.80 2.21 -36.14
N ASN A 669 14.67 3.18 -35.85
CA ASN A 669 16.11 2.99 -36.07
C ASN A 669 16.81 2.93 -34.73
N ASP A 670 16.95 1.74 -34.19
CA ASP A 670 17.28 1.51 -32.80
C ASP A 670 18.79 1.28 -32.60
N GLN A 671 19.28 1.62 -31.41
CA GLN A 671 20.61 1.25 -30.95
C GLN A 671 20.45 0.35 -29.73
N LEU A 672 20.75 -0.93 -29.90
CA LEU A 672 20.53 -1.96 -28.88
C LEU A 672 21.86 -2.61 -28.52
N SER A 673 22.23 -2.58 -27.25
CA SER A 673 23.41 -3.25 -26.70
C SER A 673 22.99 -4.27 -25.65
N GLY A 674 23.45 -5.51 -25.79
CA GLY A 674 23.26 -6.57 -24.79
C GLY A 674 24.01 -6.26 -23.50
N GLY A 675 25.30 -5.95 -23.61
CA GLY A 675 26.12 -5.59 -22.46
C GLY A 675 27.11 -6.70 -22.14
N GLY A 676 27.00 -7.32 -20.97
CA GLY A 676 27.69 -8.59 -20.72
C GLY A 676 26.64 -9.67 -20.52
N GLY A 677 26.90 -10.91 -20.91
CA GLY A 677 25.87 -11.94 -20.81
C GLY A 677 25.89 -12.87 -22.01
N ASN A 678 24.82 -13.63 -22.23
CA ASN A 678 24.62 -14.29 -23.51
C ASN A 678 23.26 -13.80 -24.00
N ASP A 679 23.27 -12.82 -24.88
CA ASP A 679 22.11 -11.98 -25.11
C ASP A 679 21.32 -12.41 -26.35
N LEU A 680 20.02 -12.19 -26.31
CA LEU A 680 19.12 -12.38 -27.45
C LEU A 680 18.57 -11.03 -27.90
N ILE A 681 19.04 -10.55 -29.05
CA ILE A 681 18.70 -9.22 -29.56
C ILE A 681 17.90 -9.35 -30.86
N THR A 682 16.75 -8.66 -30.94
CA THR A 682 15.95 -8.50 -32.16
C THR A 682 15.77 -7.01 -32.43
N GLY A 683 16.35 -6.49 -33.52
CA GLY A 683 16.21 -5.07 -33.90
C GLY A 683 14.74 -4.71 -34.15
N GLY A 684 14.10 -5.48 -35.03
CA GLY A 684 12.74 -5.20 -35.43
C GLY A 684 12.75 -4.55 -36.81
N GLY A 685 11.94 -3.54 -37.07
CA GLY A 685 11.82 -2.89 -38.37
C GLY A 685 12.52 -1.55 -38.43
N GLY A 686 13.55 -1.39 -39.26
CA GLY A 686 14.14 -0.10 -39.61
C GLY A 686 15.59 -0.19 -40.06
N ARG A 687 16.48 0.57 -39.43
CA ARG A 687 17.94 0.46 -39.64
C ARG A 687 18.58 0.52 -38.28
N ASP A 688 18.86 -0.66 -37.76
CA ASP A 688 19.25 -0.82 -36.36
C ASP A 688 20.76 -1.01 -36.23
N VAL A 689 21.28 -0.65 -35.07
CA VAL A 689 22.64 -0.95 -34.63
C VAL A 689 22.54 -1.91 -33.46
N LEU A 690 22.97 -3.14 -33.68
CA LEU A 690 22.85 -4.24 -32.72
C LEU A 690 24.24 -4.64 -32.23
N ILE A 691 24.45 -4.55 -30.93
CA ILE A 691 25.73 -4.81 -30.27
C ILE A 691 25.50 -5.92 -29.24
N GLY A 692 26.23 -7.03 -29.33
CA GLY A 692 26.17 -8.13 -28.38
C GLY A 692 26.87 -7.73 -27.08
N GLY A 693 28.19 -7.73 -27.13
CA GLY A 693 29.03 -7.22 -26.05
C GLY A 693 30.00 -8.29 -25.55
N GLU A 694 29.99 -8.61 -24.26
CA GLU A 694 30.73 -9.75 -23.73
C GLU A 694 29.86 -11.00 -23.65
N GLY A 695 30.38 -12.13 -24.11
CA GLY A 695 29.73 -13.45 -24.05
C GLY A 695 29.20 -13.88 -25.40
N ASN A 696 28.38 -14.94 -25.44
CA ASN A 696 27.96 -15.56 -26.69
C ASN A 696 26.55 -15.11 -27.06
N ASP A 697 26.48 -14.17 -28.00
CA ASP A 697 25.25 -13.45 -28.31
C ASP A 697 24.53 -13.99 -29.53
N THR A 698 23.22 -13.82 -29.55
CA THR A 698 22.33 -14.24 -30.62
C THR A 698 21.53 -13.05 -31.14
N PHE A 699 21.78 -12.66 -32.38
CA PHE A 699 20.93 -11.72 -33.10
C PHE A 699 19.87 -12.51 -33.86
N ARG A 700 18.60 -12.30 -33.54
CA ARG A 700 17.51 -13.00 -34.20
C ARG A 700 16.91 -12.12 -35.30
N VAL A 701 16.80 -12.69 -36.49
CA VAL A 701 16.11 -12.06 -37.61
C VAL A 701 14.96 -12.91 -38.16
N ALA A 702 13.89 -12.26 -38.56
CA ALA A 702 12.73 -12.89 -39.17
C ALA A 702 12.13 -12.06 -40.32
N GLY A 703 11.25 -12.71 -41.07
CA GLY A 703 10.44 -12.04 -42.09
C GLY A 703 11.17 -11.67 -43.39
N THR A 704 10.39 -11.31 -44.40
CA THR A 704 10.85 -10.99 -45.76
C THR A 704 9.86 -10.03 -46.42
N GLY A 705 10.34 -9.28 -47.40
CA GLY A 705 9.52 -8.39 -48.22
C GLY A 705 8.99 -7.17 -47.47
N SER A 706 8.41 -6.22 -48.21
CA SER A 706 8.17 -4.84 -47.74
C SER A 706 7.28 -4.66 -46.49
N LYS A 707 6.65 -5.72 -45.98
CA LYS A 707 5.77 -5.66 -44.80
C LYS A 707 6.41 -6.25 -43.53
N TYR A 708 7.26 -7.26 -43.68
CA TYR A 708 7.86 -7.99 -42.55
C TYR A 708 9.39 -7.99 -42.60
N PHE A 709 9.97 -7.24 -43.54
CA PHE A 709 11.41 -7.04 -43.60
C PHE A 709 11.83 -6.20 -42.41
N GLU A 710 12.80 -6.72 -41.67
CA GLU A 710 13.31 -6.13 -40.44
C GLU A 710 14.26 -4.96 -40.71
N GLY A 711 14.88 -4.89 -41.90
CA GLY A 711 15.64 -3.71 -42.26
C GLY A 711 17.06 -4.00 -42.66
N PHE A 712 17.86 -2.94 -42.78
CA PHE A 712 19.25 -3.01 -43.19
C PHE A 712 20.16 -2.67 -42.01
N ASP A 713 20.42 -3.66 -41.17
CA ASP A 713 20.99 -3.43 -39.85
C ASP A 713 22.52 -3.54 -39.86
N SER A 714 23.13 -3.13 -38.75
CA SER A 714 24.54 -3.33 -38.44
C SER A 714 24.65 -4.20 -37.20
N TYR A 715 25.51 -5.21 -37.26
CA TYR A 715 25.68 -6.23 -36.22
C TYR A 715 27.11 -6.20 -35.71
N ASN A 716 27.31 -6.17 -34.39
CA ASN A 716 28.62 -6.28 -33.75
C ASN A 716 28.52 -7.28 -32.59
N GLY A 717 29.05 -8.48 -32.76
CA GLY A 717 29.01 -9.53 -31.72
C GLY A 717 29.83 -9.15 -30.50
N GLY A 718 31.03 -8.58 -30.71
CA GLY A 718 31.92 -8.23 -29.61
C GLY A 718 32.83 -9.40 -29.23
N ASN A 719 32.88 -9.73 -27.95
CA ASN A 719 33.75 -10.77 -27.40
C ASN A 719 32.95 -12.05 -27.13
N GLY A 720 33.08 -13.05 -27.98
CA GLY A 720 32.53 -14.39 -27.68
C GLY A 720 32.41 -15.25 -28.92
N GLN A 721 31.36 -16.06 -28.95
CA GLN A 721 30.92 -16.78 -30.14
C GLN A 721 29.51 -16.32 -30.47
N ASP A 722 29.41 -15.45 -31.45
CA ASP A 722 28.21 -14.70 -31.75
C ASP A 722 27.57 -15.22 -33.05
N VAL A 723 26.24 -15.25 -33.05
CA VAL A 723 25.46 -15.84 -34.13
C VAL A 723 24.32 -14.93 -34.56
N ILE A 724 24.17 -14.75 -35.87
CA ILE A 724 22.93 -14.23 -36.44
C ILE A 724 22.05 -15.42 -36.82
N THR A 725 20.87 -15.56 -36.21
CA THR A 725 19.94 -16.67 -36.46
C THR A 725 18.71 -16.18 -37.21
N ALA A 726 18.49 -16.74 -38.40
CA ALA A 726 17.32 -16.49 -39.22
C ALA A 726 16.23 -17.55 -38.99
N VAL A 727 15.02 -17.10 -38.65
CA VAL A 727 13.88 -17.99 -38.36
C VAL A 727 12.63 -17.62 -39.17
N GLY A 728 11.99 -18.61 -39.80
CA GLY A 728 10.68 -18.42 -40.43
C GLY A 728 10.48 -19.12 -41.76
N ALA A 729 9.45 -18.69 -42.51
CA ALA A 729 9.10 -19.27 -43.80
C ALA A 729 10.06 -18.83 -44.91
N SER A 730 10.39 -17.55 -44.98
CA SER A 730 11.42 -17.00 -45.85
C SER A 730 11.94 -15.76 -45.15
N VAL A 731 13.25 -15.57 -45.18
CA VAL A 731 13.92 -14.54 -44.38
C VAL A 731 14.90 -13.78 -45.25
N ASP A 732 14.82 -12.45 -45.20
CA ASP A 732 15.84 -11.55 -45.71
C ASP A 732 16.59 -10.95 -44.51
N LEU A 733 17.83 -11.38 -44.29
CA LEU A 733 18.77 -10.69 -43.39
C LEU A 733 19.33 -9.48 -44.13
N GLY A 734 18.84 -8.29 -43.83
CA GLY A 734 19.33 -7.07 -44.48
C GLY A 734 20.56 -6.51 -43.79
N LEU A 735 21.55 -6.13 -44.58
CA LEU A 735 22.82 -5.57 -44.10
C LEU A 735 23.10 -4.25 -44.80
N SER A 736 23.62 -3.28 -44.06
CA SER A 736 24.15 -2.03 -44.64
C SER A 736 25.68 -2.06 -44.80
N GLU A 737 26.35 -2.84 -43.97
CA GLU A 737 27.78 -3.13 -44.02
C GLU A 737 28.04 -4.46 -43.28
N PHE A 738 29.10 -5.18 -43.66
CA PHE A 738 29.52 -6.38 -42.94
C PHE A 738 31.00 -6.67 -43.20
N SER A 739 31.75 -6.92 -42.14
CA SER A 739 33.20 -7.14 -42.20
C SER A 739 33.63 -8.31 -41.35
N ALA A 740 34.82 -8.84 -41.65
CA ALA A 740 35.50 -9.82 -40.80
C ALA A 740 35.80 -9.33 -39.36
N THR A 741 35.60 -8.03 -39.06
CA THR A 741 35.81 -7.44 -37.73
C THR A 741 34.54 -7.22 -36.93
N ASN A 742 33.36 -7.56 -37.46
CA ASN A 742 32.08 -7.44 -36.75
C ASN A 742 31.94 -8.44 -35.59
N GLY A 743 32.88 -9.38 -35.42
CA GLY A 743 32.84 -10.36 -34.33
C GLY A 743 31.65 -11.32 -34.43
N ILE A 744 31.23 -11.68 -35.64
CA ILE A 744 30.18 -12.68 -35.86
C ILE A 744 30.84 -13.93 -36.42
N GLU A 745 30.74 -15.07 -35.74
CA GLU A 745 31.34 -16.33 -36.18
C GLU A 745 30.41 -17.13 -37.10
N GLN A 746 29.08 -16.99 -36.92
CA GLN A 746 28.10 -17.80 -37.64
C GLN A 746 26.87 -17.01 -38.08
N ILE A 747 26.38 -17.30 -39.28
CA ILE A 747 25.04 -16.90 -39.74
C ILE A 747 24.24 -18.17 -40.03
N ASP A 748 23.15 -18.37 -39.28
CA ASP A 748 22.36 -19.60 -39.26
C ASP A 748 20.99 -19.45 -39.92
N PHE A 749 20.84 -20.05 -41.10
CA PHE A 749 19.57 -20.16 -41.83
C PHE A 749 18.90 -21.54 -41.69
N THR A 750 19.35 -22.41 -40.79
CA THR A 750 18.74 -23.74 -40.58
C THR A 750 17.32 -23.66 -40.05
N GLY A 751 16.97 -22.55 -39.38
CA GLY A 751 15.61 -22.22 -38.95
C GLY A 751 14.67 -21.73 -40.08
N VAL A 752 15.18 -21.56 -41.30
CA VAL A 752 14.39 -21.10 -42.46
C VAL A 752 13.87 -22.27 -43.28
N THR A 753 12.55 -22.37 -43.42
CA THR A 753 11.90 -23.49 -44.13
C THR A 753 11.76 -23.29 -45.65
N GLY A 754 11.86 -22.05 -46.13
CA GLY A 754 11.80 -21.65 -47.54
C GLY A 754 13.11 -21.04 -48.02
N LYS A 755 13.07 -19.80 -48.53
CA LYS A 755 14.28 -19.11 -49.02
C LYS A 755 14.89 -18.23 -47.92
N GLY A 756 16.16 -18.46 -47.61
CA GLY A 756 16.99 -17.52 -46.87
C GLY A 756 17.80 -16.65 -47.84
N ARG A 757 17.92 -15.36 -47.55
CA ARG A 757 18.76 -14.44 -48.30
C ARG A 757 19.44 -13.45 -47.35
N ILE A 758 20.72 -13.20 -47.59
CA ILE A 758 21.45 -12.04 -47.07
C ILE A 758 21.34 -10.95 -48.13
N LEU A 759 20.89 -9.75 -47.77
CA LEU A 759 20.48 -8.70 -48.71
C LEU A 759 21.14 -7.35 -48.39
N GLY A 760 21.88 -6.81 -49.35
CA GLY A 760 22.37 -5.42 -49.32
C GLY A 760 21.34 -4.39 -49.78
N ASP A 761 21.63 -3.12 -49.52
CA ASP A 761 20.72 -2.02 -49.82
C ASP A 761 20.91 -1.50 -51.26
N ALA A 762 20.70 -0.21 -51.51
CA ALA A 762 20.85 0.38 -52.85
C ALA A 762 22.11 1.27 -52.96
N ALA A 763 22.97 1.26 -51.95
CA ALA A 763 24.24 1.97 -51.92
C ALA A 763 25.41 1.03 -52.24
N ASP A 764 26.57 1.60 -52.57
CA ASP A 764 27.80 0.84 -52.74
C ASP A 764 28.19 0.16 -51.40
N ASN A 765 27.92 -1.13 -51.27
CA ASN A 765 28.13 -1.90 -50.05
C ASN A 765 29.50 -2.62 -50.07
N SER A 766 30.04 -2.87 -48.88
CA SER A 766 31.21 -3.72 -48.67
C SER A 766 30.84 -4.83 -47.69
N PHE A 767 30.77 -6.06 -48.21
CA PHE A 767 30.45 -7.26 -47.44
C PHE A 767 31.60 -8.24 -47.48
N ASP A 768 32.11 -8.60 -46.30
CA ASP A 768 33.18 -9.58 -46.14
C ASP A 768 32.77 -10.67 -45.14
N PHE A 769 32.39 -11.83 -45.68
CA PHE A 769 31.99 -13.01 -44.92
C PHE A 769 33.14 -14.00 -44.70
N SER A 770 34.39 -13.62 -44.98
CA SER A 770 35.54 -14.54 -44.94
C SER A 770 35.85 -15.10 -43.55
N ALA A 771 35.40 -14.41 -42.49
CA ALA A 771 35.51 -14.85 -41.11
C ALA A 771 34.27 -15.61 -40.58
N VAL A 772 33.24 -15.78 -41.41
CA VAL A 772 31.92 -16.28 -40.98
C VAL A 772 31.65 -17.67 -41.55
N THR A 773 31.01 -18.52 -40.76
CA THR A 773 30.39 -19.75 -41.26
C THR A 773 28.90 -19.52 -41.55
N ILE A 774 28.50 -19.64 -42.82
CA ILE A 774 27.09 -19.58 -43.21
C ILE A 774 26.53 -21.01 -43.24
N VAL A 775 25.49 -21.29 -42.45
CA VAL A 775 24.83 -22.60 -42.40
C VAL A 775 23.37 -22.53 -42.86
N GLY A 776 22.86 -23.62 -43.42
CA GLY A 776 21.55 -23.64 -44.05
C GLY A 776 21.59 -23.23 -45.54
N ASN A 777 20.42 -23.02 -46.14
CA ASN A 777 20.31 -22.65 -47.55
C ASN A 777 20.07 -21.15 -47.68
N ALA A 778 21.13 -20.37 -47.88
CA ALA A 778 21.07 -18.93 -48.10
C ALA A 778 21.78 -18.51 -49.39
N SER A 779 21.27 -17.46 -50.03
CA SER A 779 21.99 -16.72 -51.07
C SER A 779 22.43 -15.36 -50.54
N ILE A 780 23.56 -14.85 -51.01
CA ILE A 780 24.05 -13.50 -50.74
C ILE A 780 23.74 -12.62 -51.94
N ASP A 781 22.98 -11.55 -51.73
CA ASP A 781 22.53 -10.60 -52.75
C ASP A 781 22.99 -9.22 -52.34
N ALA A 782 23.95 -8.64 -53.07
CA ALA A 782 24.54 -7.35 -52.72
C ALA A 782 23.58 -6.17 -52.89
N GLY A 783 22.47 -6.35 -53.60
CA GLY A 783 21.45 -5.33 -53.78
C GLY A 783 21.74 -4.44 -55.00
N GLY A 784 21.74 -3.13 -54.82
CA GLY A 784 22.16 -2.22 -55.88
C GLY A 784 23.28 -1.32 -55.39
N GLY A 785 24.14 -0.86 -56.28
CA GLY A 785 25.38 -0.20 -55.90
C GLY A 785 26.54 -0.80 -56.67
N ASN A 786 27.72 -0.20 -56.58
CA ASN A 786 28.95 -0.86 -57.03
C ASN A 786 29.54 -1.60 -55.83
N ASP A 787 29.18 -2.85 -55.69
CA ASP A 787 29.38 -3.56 -54.43
C ASP A 787 30.71 -4.32 -54.42
N THR A 788 31.30 -4.47 -53.24
CA THR A 788 32.40 -5.41 -53.02
C THR A 788 31.92 -6.52 -52.09
N LEU A 789 31.89 -7.74 -52.60
CA LEU A 789 31.37 -8.90 -51.90
C LEU A 789 32.42 -10.02 -51.84
N ILE A 790 32.77 -10.45 -50.64
CA ILE A 790 33.65 -11.58 -50.35
C ILE A 790 32.84 -12.64 -49.62
N GLY A 791 32.79 -13.85 -50.18
CA GLY A 791 32.09 -15.01 -49.60
C GLY A 791 32.82 -15.62 -48.41
N SER A 792 32.22 -16.68 -47.88
CA SER A 792 32.75 -17.47 -46.78
C SER A 792 33.79 -18.48 -47.26
N SER A 793 34.22 -19.39 -46.39
CA SER A 793 34.97 -20.59 -46.82
C SER A 793 34.07 -21.76 -47.26
N GLY A 794 32.76 -21.53 -47.32
CA GLY A 794 31.73 -22.49 -47.68
C GLY A 794 31.47 -22.56 -49.20
N ASN A 795 30.37 -23.19 -49.61
CA ASN A 795 29.93 -23.09 -51.01
C ASN A 795 28.83 -22.03 -51.08
N ASP A 796 29.13 -20.89 -51.68
CA ASP A 796 28.26 -19.72 -51.64
C ASP A 796 27.46 -19.54 -52.94
N ILE A 797 26.30 -18.91 -52.82
CA ILE A 797 25.48 -18.45 -53.96
C ILE A 797 25.41 -16.94 -53.87
N MET A 798 26.08 -16.24 -54.78
CA MET A 798 26.35 -14.81 -54.70
C MET A 798 25.81 -14.06 -55.92
N LEU A 799 25.17 -12.92 -55.68
CA LEU A 799 24.59 -12.03 -56.69
C LEU A 799 25.06 -10.59 -56.44
N GLY A 800 25.72 -9.97 -57.43
CA GLY A 800 26.06 -8.54 -57.43
C GLY A 800 24.86 -7.64 -57.75
N SER A 801 23.92 -8.16 -58.56
CA SER A 801 22.65 -7.53 -58.88
C SER A 801 22.77 -6.27 -59.76
N TRP A 802 22.78 -5.04 -59.23
CA TRP A 802 22.80 -3.81 -60.04
C TRP A 802 23.99 -2.92 -59.72
N GLY A 803 24.90 -2.75 -60.68
CA GLY A 803 26.03 -1.83 -60.62
C GLY A 803 27.30 -2.56 -61.03
N ASN A 804 28.47 -1.94 -60.85
CA ASN A 804 29.74 -2.56 -61.24
C ASN A 804 30.32 -3.29 -60.03
N ASP A 805 30.04 -4.58 -59.94
CA ASP A 805 30.27 -5.31 -58.70
C ASP A 805 31.60 -6.06 -58.73
N ARG A 806 32.24 -6.20 -57.57
CA ARG A 806 33.41 -7.05 -57.36
C ARG A 806 33.02 -8.23 -56.47
N LEU A 807 32.99 -9.43 -57.03
CA LEU A 807 32.64 -10.66 -56.30
C LEU A 807 33.86 -11.55 -56.13
N THR A 808 34.14 -11.99 -54.91
CA THR A 808 35.19 -12.96 -54.57
C THR A 808 34.54 -14.12 -53.82
N GLY A 809 34.50 -15.32 -54.41
CA GLY A 809 33.84 -16.49 -53.79
C GLY A 809 34.46 -16.88 -52.45
N GLY A 810 35.78 -16.86 -52.38
CA GLY A 810 36.52 -17.34 -51.21
C GLY A 810 37.10 -18.71 -51.54
N ALA A 811 37.16 -19.59 -50.54
CA ALA A 811 37.45 -21.00 -50.76
C ALA A 811 36.11 -21.74 -50.82
N GLY A 812 35.93 -22.68 -51.74
CA GLY A 812 34.63 -23.33 -51.87
C GLY A 812 34.35 -23.79 -53.28
N ASN A 813 33.10 -24.06 -53.59
CA ASN A 813 32.62 -24.21 -54.96
C ASN A 813 31.44 -23.26 -55.13
N ASP A 814 31.75 -22.04 -55.56
CA ASP A 814 30.82 -20.93 -55.46
C ASP A 814 30.04 -20.72 -56.76
N GLN A 815 28.83 -20.17 -56.65
CA GLN A 815 28.03 -19.71 -57.78
C GLN A 815 27.97 -18.19 -57.75
N LEU A 816 28.63 -17.54 -58.70
CA LEU A 816 28.77 -16.09 -58.79
C LEU A 816 27.94 -15.54 -59.95
N THR A 817 27.09 -14.55 -59.69
CA THR A 817 26.28 -13.85 -60.69
C THR A 817 26.57 -12.35 -60.58
N GLY A 818 27.12 -11.74 -61.63
CA GLY A 818 27.48 -10.31 -61.60
C GLY A 818 26.24 -9.44 -61.68
N GLY A 819 25.31 -9.76 -62.57
CA GLY A 819 24.12 -8.98 -62.81
C GLY A 819 24.37 -7.86 -63.84
N SER A 820 23.87 -6.67 -63.55
CA SER A 820 23.87 -5.54 -64.48
C SER A 820 24.94 -4.51 -64.16
N GLY A 821 26.01 -4.47 -64.94
CA GLY A 821 27.02 -3.42 -64.88
C GLY A 821 28.26 -3.85 -65.64
N ALA A 822 29.44 -3.56 -65.12
CA ALA A 822 30.72 -4.08 -65.58
C ALA A 822 31.42 -4.74 -64.40
N ASP A 823 31.26 -6.05 -64.31
CA ASP A 823 31.49 -6.77 -63.06
C ASP A 823 32.88 -7.41 -63.06
N THR A 824 33.45 -7.56 -61.87
CA THR A 824 34.77 -8.17 -61.66
C THR A 824 34.64 -9.37 -60.75
N PHE A 825 34.86 -10.56 -61.29
CA PHE A 825 34.95 -11.80 -60.52
C PHE A 825 36.40 -12.04 -60.15
N ALA A 826 36.73 -11.97 -58.87
CA ALA A 826 38.09 -12.05 -58.37
C ALA A 826 38.38 -13.40 -57.71
N PHE A 827 39.59 -13.90 -57.93
CA PHE A 827 40.04 -15.19 -57.42
C PHE A 827 41.40 -15.03 -56.74
N GLY A 828 41.47 -15.43 -55.47
CA GLY A 828 42.69 -15.56 -54.67
C GLY A 828 43.13 -17.02 -54.57
N ALA A 829 44.32 -17.32 -54.07
CA ALA A 829 44.83 -18.70 -54.03
C ALA A 829 43.89 -19.70 -53.30
N GLY A 830 43.69 -20.89 -53.89
CA GLY A 830 42.89 -21.96 -53.29
C GLY A 830 41.38 -21.73 -53.37
N TRP A 831 40.91 -21.08 -54.44
CA TRP A 831 39.50 -20.70 -54.58
C TRP A 831 38.56 -21.88 -54.84
N GLY A 832 39.08 -23.02 -55.29
CA GLY A 832 38.27 -24.22 -55.52
C GLY A 832 37.63 -24.27 -56.91
N SER A 833 36.37 -24.69 -57.01
CA SER A 833 35.68 -24.91 -58.30
C SER A 833 34.41 -24.07 -58.45
N ASP A 834 34.59 -22.85 -58.93
CA ASP A 834 33.51 -21.85 -59.01
C ASP A 834 32.78 -21.86 -60.35
N THR A 835 31.58 -21.29 -60.37
CA THR A 835 30.77 -21.07 -61.57
C THR A 835 30.32 -19.62 -61.65
N VAL A 836 30.71 -18.93 -62.71
CA VAL A 836 30.17 -17.62 -63.07
C VAL A 836 29.01 -17.80 -64.04
N THR A 837 27.82 -17.34 -63.67
CA THR A 837 26.56 -17.71 -64.33
C THR A 837 26.18 -16.82 -65.51
N ASP A 838 26.66 -15.56 -65.54
CA ASP A 838 26.21 -14.53 -66.49
C ASP A 838 27.32 -13.67 -67.11
N PHE A 839 28.57 -14.15 -67.09
CA PHE A 839 29.74 -13.43 -67.61
C PHE A 839 29.53 -12.83 -69.02
N ARG A 840 29.56 -11.49 -69.13
CA ARG A 840 29.46 -10.73 -70.37
C ARG A 840 30.83 -10.32 -70.86
N ARG A 841 31.25 -10.96 -71.95
CA ARG A 841 32.51 -10.66 -72.63
C ARG A 841 32.67 -9.17 -72.94
N GLY A 842 33.87 -8.63 -72.69
CA GLY A 842 34.23 -7.25 -73.00
C GLY A 842 33.61 -6.19 -72.07
N VAL A 843 32.75 -6.62 -71.15
CA VAL A 843 32.13 -5.80 -70.11
C VAL A 843 32.70 -6.24 -68.76
N ASP A 844 32.53 -7.52 -68.43
CA ASP A 844 32.98 -8.10 -67.17
C ASP A 844 34.46 -8.56 -67.25
N LYS A 845 35.06 -8.79 -66.09
CA LYS A 845 36.48 -9.19 -65.90
C LYS A 845 36.62 -10.37 -64.96
N LEU A 846 37.59 -11.23 -65.25
CA LEU A 846 38.14 -12.18 -64.28
C LEU A 846 39.44 -11.62 -63.71
N ASP A 847 39.49 -11.34 -62.42
CA ASP A 847 40.67 -10.83 -61.73
C ASP A 847 41.44 -11.96 -61.04
N LEU A 848 42.63 -12.25 -61.57
CA LEU A 848 43.48 -13.37 -61.16
C LEU A 848 44.82 -12.90 -60.54
N ARG A 849 44.90 -11.61 -60.17
CA ARG A 849 46.10 -11.03 -59.55
C ARG A 849 46.45 -11.73 -58.25
N ASP A 850 45.46 -11.91 -57.39
CA ASP A 850 45.63 -12.48 -56.04
C ASP A 850 45.81 -14.01 -56.07
N ALA A 851 45.43 -14.65 -57.18
CA ALA A 851 45.73 -16.04 -57.51
C ALA A 851 47.19 -16.28 -57.95
N GLY A 852 47.96 -15.23 -58.23
CA GLY A 852 49.35 -15.35 -58.72
C GLY A 852 49.48 -15.72 -60.20
N VAL A 853 48.42 -15.52 -60.99
CA VAL A 853 48.44 -15.78 -62.43
C VAL A 853 49.06 -14.58 -63.16
N ASN A 854 50.24 -14.77 -63.74
CA ASN A 854 51.01 -13.67 -64.36
C ASN A 854 50.58 -13.35 -65.81
N ASP A 855 50.04 -14.33 -66.54
CA ASP A 855 49.57 -14.14 -67.91
C ASP A 855 48.56 -15.21 -68.34
N LEU A 856 47.93 -14.99 -69.51
CA LEU A 856 46.95 -15.90 -70.10
C LEU A 856 47.53 -17.29 -70.45
N ALA A 857 48.84 -17.39 -70.71
CA ALA A 857 49.48 -18.65 -71.10
C ALA A 857 49.64 -19.60 -69.91
N ALA A 858 49.56 -19.08 -68.68
CA ALA A 858 49.54 -19.89 -67.46
C ALA A 858 48.23 -20.65 -67.25
N LEU A 859 47.14 -20.28 -67.94
CA LEU A 859 45.81 -20.86 -67.75
C LEU A 859 45.54 -22.06 -68.69
N SER A 860 44.81 -23.06 -68.18
CA SER A 860 44.23 -24.14 -69.01
C SER A 860 42.77 -23.83 -69.31
N ILE A 861 42.47 -23.38 -70.53
CA ILE A 861 41.11 -23.00 -70.95
C ILE A 861 40.54 -24.04 -71.91
N THR A 862 39.42 -24.67 -71.55
CA THR A 862 38.77 -25.74 -72.33
C THR A 862 37.27 -25.55 -72.46
N GLN A 863 36.69 -25.99 -73.58
CA GLN A 863 35.23 -25.99 -73.77
C GLN A 863 34.63 -27.28 -73.19
N ALA A 864 33.63 -27.16 -72.31
CA ALA A 864 32.86 -28.27 -71.76
C ALA A 864 31.37 -28.07 -72.04
N GLY A 865 30.86 -28.68 -73.12
CA GLY A 865 29.49 -28.46 -73.57
C GLY A 865 29.25 -26.99 -73.93
N GLY A 866 28.22 -26.38 -73.35
CA GLY A 866 27.92 -24.95 -73.52
C GLY A 866 28.84 -24.00 -72.74
N ASN A 867 29.65 -24.51 -71.81
CA ASN A 867 30.41 -23.72 -70.84
C ASN A 867 31.91 -23.70 -71.17
N THR A 868 32.62 -22.69 -70.69
CA THR A 868 34.09 -22.63 -70.72
C THR A 868 34.64 -22.92 -69.32
N VAL A 869 35.63 -23.79 -69.23
CA VAL A 869 36.34 -24.13 -67.98
C VAL A 869 37.74 -23.55 -68.05
N ILE A 870 38.10 -22.72 -67.08
CA ILE A 870 39.43 -22.11 -66.92
C ILE A 870 40.04 -22.73 -65.65
N ALA A 871 41.16 -23.42 -65.77
CA ALA A 871 41.82 -24.08 -64.65
C ALA A 871 43.25 -23.56 -64.43
N PHE A 872 43.64 -23.44 -63.16
CA PHE A 872 44.97 -23.02 -62.70
C PHE A 872 45.29 -23.62 -61.33
N ASP A 873 46.49 -24.17 -61.16
CA ASP A 873 47.03 -24.73 -59.91
C ASP A 873 46.12 -25.69 -59.10
N GLY A 874 45.18 -26.37 -59.77
CA GLY A 874 44.22 -27.31 -59.15
C GLY A 874 42.83 -26.72 -58.90
N ASP A 875 42.69 -25.40 -59.00
CA ASP A 875 41.44 -24.65 -58.95
C ASP A 875 40.85 -24.48 -60.37
N GLN A 876 39.54 -24.23 -60.46
CA GLN A 876 38.88 -23.95 -61.73
C GLN A 876 37.72 -22.96 -61.60
N VAL A 877 37.44 -22.21 -62.66
CA VAL A 877 36.21 -21.42 -62.81
C VAL A 877 35.49 -21.83 -64.10
N VAL A 878 34.19 -22.06 -63.98
CA VAL A 878 33.29 -22.37 -65.09
C VAL A 878 32.52 -21.12 -65.48
N LEU A 879 32.72 -20.63 -66.70
CA LEU A 879 31.89 -19.58 -67.29
C LEU A 879 30.70 -20.23 -68.01
N GLN A 880 29.50 -20.06 -67.45
CA GLN A 880 28.30 -20.67 -67.97
C GLN A 880 27.87 -20.03 -69.29
N ASN A 881 27.55 -20.86 -70.29
CA ASN A 881 27.12 -20.42 -71.62
C ASN A 881 28.12 -19.53 -72.39
N VAL A 882 29.40 -19.52 -71.99
CA VAL A 882 30.47 -18.78 -72.69
C VAL A 882 31.27 -19.74 -73.56
N GLN A 883 31.58 -19.33 -74.79
CA GLN A 883 32.43 -20.09 -75.72
C GLN A 883 33.91 -19.73 -75.53
N THR A 884 34.78 -20.74 -75.50
CA THR A 884 36.23 -20.53 -75.25
C THR A 884 36.88 -19.68 -76.34
N SER A 885 36.44 -19.83 -77.60
CA SER A 885 36.90 -19.02 -78.74
C SER A 885 36.53 -17.54 -78.62
N THR A 886 35.60 -17.21 -77.72
CA THR A 886 35.17 -15.85 -77.43
C THR A 886 35.78 -15.31 -76.14
N LEU A 887 36.96 -15.75 -75.71
CA LEU A 887 37.72 -15.07 -74.66
C LEU A 887 38.99 -14.43 -75.24
N THR A 888 39.42 -13.30 -74.70
CA THR A 888 40.65 -12.58 -75.04
C THR A 888 41.40 -12.20 -73.77
N ALA A 889 42.68 -11.80 -73.90
CA ALA A 889 43.45 -11.28 -72.76
C ALA A 889 42.80 -10.07 -72.07
N ASN A 890 41.93 -9.31 -72.75
CA ASN A 890 41.22 -8.18 -72.14
C ASN A 890 40.13 -8.63 -71.16
N ASP A 891 39.66 -9.87 -71.22
CA ASP A 891 38.64 -10.40 -70.32
C ASP A 891 39.24 -10.80 -68.94
N PHE A 892 40.56 -10.67 -68.79
CA PHE A 892 41.31 -11.07 -67.59
C PHE A 892 42.13 -9.90 -67.03
N ILE A 893 42.40 -9.93 -65.73
CA ILE A 893 43.37 -9.09 -65.03
C ILE A 893 44.42 -10.03 -64.40
N PHE A 894 45.69 -9.82 -64.72
CA PHE A 894 46.82 -10.66 -64.29
C PHE A 894 47.75 -9.89 -63.34
N ALA A 895 48.53 -10.63 -62.54
CA ALA A 895 49.49 -10.14 -61.55
C ALA A 895 50.63 -9.29 -62.13
#